data_AF-X0IBF0-F1
#
_entry.id   AF-X0IBF0-F1
#
_cell.length_a   1.000
_cell.length_b   1.000
_cell.length_c   1.000
_cell.angle_alpha   90.00
_cell.angle_beta   90.00
_cell.angle_gamma   90.00
#
_symmetry.space_group_name_H-M   'P 1'
#
loop_
_entity.id
_entity.type
_entity.pdbx_description
1 polymer ?
#
loop_
_entity_poly.entity_id
_entity_poly.type
_entity_poly.pdbx_seq_one_letter_code
_entity_poly.pdbx_strand_id
1 'polypeptide(L)'
;MAISSGFALLLAASAALNPVAAAPSIDDAFVAISNSDFSPRSVSKRGTPQAPNGYVPSKVDCPSTRPTIRNGSSISSMERDWIPKRRNETISPIRTLLKRLAIPGFDSEEYLKDAETDPTALPNIGIAISGGGYRAMLCGAGALAAWDIRSDGSDKDGNLGGLLQSATYLSGLSGGGWLVGSLMMNNFTSVQESVNYPGIWQLENSILEGPENYSLLQYYNTIFDAVSEKKDAGYERSLTDYWGRMLSYQLINATDGGPSYTWSSIADDPDFSEGKAPMPIIIADGRAPNETIISLNATNFEFTPWELGSYDPVLQGFVPLKYVGSEFDNGKLPKDKSCIAGFDNAGFVMGTSSSLFNQIVLYLNEDDNNYVPEGVPDIAVEAVTSVLKAIGSDNNDIADWTPNPFKGWNDENNLSAESERLTLVDGGEDLQNIPYYPHIRKDREVDVVFSFDSSADTDYGWPNGASPIATYERSLTNISEGSSFPSVPGKNTFLNLGLNTRPTFFGCNATNMTDPSPLIVYIPNYPYVYSSNISTFQMSINTSELSAIIENGYAVATMLNGTRDKDWPVCVGCAMLSRSFDRTNTTVPDKCQECFTNYCWNGTLDEREPSEYNPTFIGEQIEVESSASKASSAFIAIAAIAGFMLAI
;
A
#
# COMPACT_ATOMS: atom_id res chain seq x y z
N MET A 1 -22.15 -23.66 65.76
CA MET A 1 -21.12 -23.57 66.83
C MET A 1 -19.87 -24.23 66.31
N ALA A 2 -18.76 -23.49 66.38
CA ALA A 2 -17.44 -23.86 65.88
C ALA A 2 -16.95 -25.23 66.41
N ILE A 3 -15.96 -25.82 65.73
CA ILE A 3 -14.62 -26.03 66.31
C ILE A 3 -13.64 -26.57 65.24
N SER A 4 -12.58 -25.77 65.09
CA SER A 4 -11.16 -26.05 64.83
C SER A 4 -10.67 -26.85 63.60
N SER A 5 -9.92 -26.10 62.81
CA SER A 5 -8.70 -26.42 62.07
C SER A 5 -7.71 -27.34 62.82
N GLY A 6 -6.94 -28.13 62.07
CA GLY A 6 -5.70 -28.70 62.56
C GLY A 6 -5.06 -29.73 61.63
N PHE A 7 -3.84 -29.41 61.21
CA PHE A 7 -2.71 -30.30 60.89
C PHE A 7 -2.39 -30.68 59.43
N ALA A 8 -1.13 -30.40 59.13
CA ALA A 8 -0.38 -30.63 57.92
C ALA A 8 0.73 -31.68 58.18
N LEU A 9 1.24 -32.26 57.09
CA LEU A 9 2.52 -33.00 56.93
C LEU A 9 2.60 -34.40 57.59
N LEU A 10 3.09 -35.50 56.98
CA LEU A 10 4.37 -35.74 56.28
C LEU A 10 4.37 -37.20 55.72
N LEU A 11 4.77 -37.46 54.45
CA LEU A 11 5.93 -38.28 53.96
C LEU A 11 5.41 -39.34 52.97
N ALA A 12 6.08 -39.86 51.93
CA ALA A 12 7.29 -39.50 51.18
C ALA A 12 7.37 -40.41 49.92
N ALA A 13 8.16 -39.96 48.94
CA ALA A 13 8.94 -40.72 47.96
C ALA A 13 8.21 -41.47 46.81
N SER A 14 8.41 -40.98 45.59
CA SER A 14 9.22 -41.70 44.59
C SER A 14 9.58 -40.78 43.43
N ALA A 15 10.88 -40.66 43.16
CA ALA A 15 11.43 -40.01 41.99
C ALA A 15 11.40 -40.98 40.79
N ALA A 16 11.04 -40.49 39.61
CA ALA A 16 11.44 -41.08 38.34
C ALA A 16 11.45 -40.02 37.23
N LEU A 17 12.57 -40.00 36.52
CA LEU A 17 12.97 -39.14 35.41
C LEU A 17 11.93 -39.02 34.29
N ASN A 18 11.85 -37.84 33.66
CA ASN A 18 11.58 -37.71 32.22
C ASN A 18 12.09 -36.36 31.67
N PRO A 19 12.41 -36.29 30.37
CA PRO A 19 13.43 -35.41 29.82
C PRO A 19 12.94 -33.98 29.59
N VAL A 20 13.90 -33.07 29.68
CA VAL A 20 13.80 -31.67 29.24
C VAL A 20 13.50 -31.64 27.75
N ALA A 21 12.24 -31.38 27.40
CA ALA A 21 11.86 -30.78 26.13
C ALA A 21 11.14 -29.49 26.49
N ALA A 22 11.90 -28.39 26.57
CA ALA A 22 11.33 -27.07 26.62
C ALA A 22 10.67 -26.83 25.25
N ALA A 23 9.34 -26.94 25.19
CA ALA A 23 8.57 -26.30 24.15
C ALA A 23 8.71 -24.79 24.36
N PRO A 24 9.09 -24.00 23.34
CA PRO A 24 9.09 -22.54 23.47
C PRO A 24 7.64 -22.08 23.75
N SER A 25 7.45 -21.29 24.81
CA SER A 25 6.15 -20.67 25.10
C SER A 25 5.90 -19.53 24.13
N ILE A 26 4.63 -19.29 23.84
CA ILE A 26 4.11 -18.29 22.89
C ILE A 26 4.33 -16.84 23.40
N ASP A 27 4.92 -16.67 24.61
CA ASP A 27 5.20 -15.37 25.23
C ASP A 27 6.26 -14.53 24.49
N ASP A 28 7.09 -15.15 23.63
CA ASP A 28 8.12 -14.43 22.86
C ASP A 28 7.59 -13.73 21.59
N ALA A 29 6.31 -13.95 21.25
CA ALA A 29 5.64 -13.42 20.05
C ALA A 29 4.79 -12.17 20.31
N PHE A 30 4.69 -11.70 21.55
CA PHE A 30 4.07 -10.42 21.84
C PHE A 30 4.90 -9.32 21.16
N VAL A 31 4.41 -8.81 20.03
CA VAL A 31 4.50 -7.38 19.74
C VAL A 31 3.62 -6.72 20.80
N ALA A 32 4.07 -6.73 22.06
CA ALA A 32 3.75 -5.60 22.89
C ALA A 32 4.29 -4.43 22.09
N ILE A 33 3.41 -3.61 21.52
CA ILE A 33 3.73 -2.23 21.21
C ILE A 33 4.04 -1.62 22.58
N SER A 34 5.22 -1.98 23.09
CA SER A 34 5.67 -1.67 24.43
C SER A 34 6.06 -0.20 24.38
N ASN A 35 5.85 0.51 25.48
CA ASN A 35 6.41 1.85 25.69
C ASN A 35 7.95 1.77 25.77
N SER A 36 8.62 1.34 24.71
CA SER A 36 10.06 1.52 24.56
C SER A 36 10.32 3.02 24.37
N ASP A 37 11.47 3.48 24.90
CA ASP A 37 11.82 4.89 25.00
C ASP A 37 11.58 5.64 23.69
N PHE A 38 10.44 6.34 23.63
CA PHE A 38 10.07 7.21 22.54
C PHE A 38 11.19 8.21 22.32
N SER A 39 11.78 8.20 21.13
CA SER A 39 12.58 9.33 20.65
C SER A 39 11.66 10.20 19.81
N PRO A 40 11.16 11.34 20.33
CA PRO A 40 10.33 12.26 19.54
C PRO A 40 10.99 12.73 18.25
N ARG A 41 12.30 12.47 18.08
CA ARG A 41 13.09 12.94 16.95
C ARG A 41 12.78 12.23 15.64
N SER A 42 12.39 10.96 15.63
CA SER A 42 12.17 10.20 14.39
C SER A 42 10.94 10.66 13.61
N VAL A 43 9.83 10.96 14.30
CA VAL A 43 8.61 11.53 13.68
C VAL A 43 8.64 13.08 13.59
N SER A 44 9.66 13.74 14.17
CA SER A 44 9.81 15.22 14.12
C SER A 44 10.50 15.75 12.87
N LYS A 45 11.25 14.90 12.17
CA LYS A 45 11.80 15.21 10.84
C LYS A 45 10.74 14.81 9.83
N ARG A 46 10.48 15.68 8.87
CA ARG A 46 9.26 15.64 8.05
C ARG A 46 9.65 15.68 6.58
N GLY A 47 8.74 15.24 5.71
CA GLY A 47 8.72 15.73 4.33
C GLY A 47 8.80 17.27 4.32
N THR A 48 9.36 17.84 3.27
CA THR A 48 9.62 19.28 3.28
C THR A 48 8.37 20.05 2.80
N PRO A 49 7.93 21.13 3.49
CA PRO A 49 6.76 21.90 3.08
C PRO A 49 7.11 22.77 1.84
N GLN A 50 7.08 22.16 0.66
CA GLN A 50 7.55 22.78 -0.59
C GLN A 50 6.46 23.49 -1.39
N ALA A 51 5.18 23.35 -1.02
CA ALA A 51 4.14 24.08 -1.74
C ALA A 51 4.25 25.59 -1.47
N PRO A 52 4.16 26.44 -2.50
CA PRO A 52 4.36 27.88 -2.38
C PRO A 52 3.29 28.61 -1.55
N ASN A 53 2.06 28.09 -1.50
CA ASN A 53 0.95 28.77 -0.83
C ASN A 53 -0.09 27.77 -0.29
N GLY A 54 0.27 27.04 0.78
CA GLY A 54 -0.64 26.06 1.36
C GLY A 54 -1.12 25.04 0.32
N TYR A 55 -2.44 24.85 0.26
CA TYR A 55 -3.11 23.95 -0.70
C TYR A 55 -3.32 24.57 -2.09
N VAL A 56 -3.12 25.88 -2.24
CA VAL A 56 -3.42 26.62 -3.46
C VAL A 56 -2.29 26.46 -4.47
N PRO A 57 -2.52 25.81 -5.64
CA PRO A 57 -1.50 25.75 -6.68
C PRO A 57 -1.14 27.16 -7.13
N SER A 58 0.16 27.48 -7.13
CA SER A 58 0.60 28.86 -7.33
C SER A 58 1.77 28.97 -8.31
N LYS A 59 1.87 30.15 -8.94
CA LYS A 59 2.94 30.48 -9.87
C LYS A 59 4.29 30.46 -9.16
N VAL A 60 5.25 29.79 -9.78
CA VAL A 60 6.66 29.76 -9.38
C VAL A 60 7.55 30.08 -10.57
N ASP A 61 8.81 30.41 -10.29
CA ASP A 61 9.80 30.59 -11.34
C ASP A 61 10.02 29.26 -12.07
N CYS A 62 9.93 29.30 -13.39
CA CYS A 62 10.26 28.14 -14.21
C CYS A 62 11.76 27.86 -14.17
N PRO A 63 12.16 26.58 -14.16
CA PRO A 63 13.56 26.23 -14.37
C PRO A 63 14.06 26.74 -15.73
N SER A 64 15.39 26.95 -15.84
CA SER A 64 16.03 27.46 -17.06
C SER A 64 15.72 26.60 -18.28
N THR A 65 15.70 25.28 -18.09
CA THR A 65 15.12 24.31 -19.02
C THR A 65 13.67 24.12 -18.63
N ARG A 66 12.73 24.53 -19.49
CA ARG A 66 11.31 24.43 -19.18
C ARG A 66 10.83 22.97 -19.10
N PRO A 67 9.87 22.68 -18.21
CA PRO A 67 9.28 21.34 -18.10
C PRO A 67 8.67 20.86 -19.42
N THR A 68 8.83 19.57 -19.70
CA THR A 68 8.24 18.86 -20.84
C THR A 68 7.74 17.49 -20.39
N ILE A 69 6.74 16.96 -21.07
CA ILE A 69 6.34 15.56 -20.91
C ILE A 69 7.48 14.67 -21.38
N ARG A 70 7.90 13.76 -20.51
CA ARG A 70 8.88 12.72 -20.82
C ARG A 70 8.17 11.59 -21.53
N ASN A 71 8.75 11.08 -22.61
CA ASN A 71 8.29 9.85 -23.24
C ASN A 71 8.46 8.67 -22.27
N GLY A 72 7.38 7.94 -22.04
CA GLY A 72 7.27 6.81 -21.11
C GLY A 72 7.79 5.48 -21.64
N SER A 73 8.65 5.45 -22.66
CA SER A 73 9.26 4.18 -23.13
C SER A 73 10.26 3.58 -22.14
N SER A 74 10.84 4.39 -21.25
CA SER A 74 11.78 3.93 -20.23
C SER A 74 11.58 4.64 -18.89
N ILE A 75 12.26 4.18 -17.83
CA ILE A 75 12.32 4.92 -16.56
C ILE A 75 13.00 6.30 -16.71
N SER A 76 12.68 7.23 -15.81
CA SER A 76 13.20 8.61 -15.86
C SER A 76 14.71 8.68 -15.60
N SER A 77 15.36 9.80 -15.95
CA SER A 77 16.75 10.01 -15.54
C SER A 77 16.89 10.14 -14.02
N MET A 78 15.90 10.72 -13.34
CA MET A 78 15.91 10.89 -11.88
C MET A 78 15.87 9.53 -11.17
N GLU A 79 15.04 8.61 -11.66
CA GLU A 79 15.00 7.23 -11.14
C GLU A 79 16.31 6.49 -11.44
N ARG A 80 16.84 6.59 -12.67
CA ARG A 80 18.14 5.99 -13.04
C ARG A 80 19.31 6.49 -12.21
N ASP A 81 19.33 7.78 -11.87
CA ASP A 81 20.39 8.37 -11.05
C ASP A 81 20.23 8.01 -9.57
N TRP A 82 19.00 7.72 -9.13
CA TRP A 82 18.68 7.33 -7.76
C TRP A 82 18.94 5.85 -7.48
N ILE A 83 18.63 4.95 -8.42
CA ILE A 83 18.77 3.50 -8.27
C ILE A 83 20.15 3.09 -7.72
N PRO A 84 21.31 3.55 -8.26
CA PRO A 84 22.60 3.18 -7.72
C PRO A 84 22.80 3.56 -6.24
N LYS A 85 22.25 4.70 -5.81
CA LYS A 85 22.31 5.12 -4.40
C LYS A 85 21.49 4.16 -3.54
N ARG A 86 20.25 3.88 -3.95
CA ARG A 86 19.40 2.90 -3.25
C ARG A 86 20.06 1.54 -3.18
N ARG A 87 20.59 1.04 -4.29
CA ARG A 87 21.23 -0.28 -4.34
C ARG A 87 22.40 -0.36 -3.37
N ASN A 88 23.21 0.69 -3.23
CA ASN A 88 24.27 0.75 -2.22
C ASN A 88 23.71 0.61 -0.79
N GLU A 89 22.63 1.31 -0.47
CA GLU A 89 21.95 1.22 0.84
C GLU A 89 21.29 -0.15 1.11
N THR A 90 20.94 -0.90 0.07
CA THR A 90 20.35 -2.25 0.23
C THR A 90 21.36 -3.36 0.51
N ILE A 91 22.66 -3.16 0.25
CA ILE A 91 23.69 -4.21 0.39
C ILE A 91 23.74 -4.75 1.82
N SER A 92 23.90 -3.87 2.81
CA SER A 92 24.02 -4.28 4.21
C SER A 92 22.75 -4.94 4.76
N PRO A 93 21.53 -4.38 4.52
CA PRO A 93 20.28 -5.06 4.87
C PRO A 93 20.12 -6.45 4.24
N ILE A 94 20.39 -6.60 2.94
CA ILE A 94 20.26 -7.88 2.23
C ILE A 94 21.22 -8.92 2.83
N ARG A 95 22.49 -8.57 3.02
CA ARG A 95 23.50 -9.46 3.64
C ARG A 95 23.09 -9.87 5.05
N THR A 96 22.73 -8.89 5.89
CA THR A 96 22.32 -9.13 7.28
C THR A 96 21.11 -10.05 7.36
N LEU A 97 20.08 -9.78 6.55
CA LEU A 97 18.88 -10.61 6.49
C LEU A 97 19.22 -12.03 6.01
N LEU A 98 19.87 -12.20 4.86
CA LEU A 98 20.18 -13.53 4.30
C LEU A 98 21.10 -14.35 5.19
N LYS A 99 22.03 -13.71 5.91
CA LYS A 99 22.86 -14.37 6.92
C LYS A 99 22.01 -14.90 8.07
N ARG A 100 21.03 -14.13 8.54
CA ARG A 100 20.10 -14.55 9.61
C ARG A 100 19.14 -15.65 9.14
N LEU A 101 18.67 -15.59 7.90
CA LEU A 101 17.82 -16.62 7.31
C LEU A 101 18.57 -17.95 7.10
N ALA A 102 19.91 -17.91 6.98
CA ALA A 102 20.80 -19.07 7.04
C ALA A 102 20.37 -20.24 6.12
N ILE A 103 20.26 -19.98 4.82
CA ILE A 103 19.87 -20.99 3.81
C ILE A 103 20.81 -22.22 3.90
N PRO A 104 20.30 -23.41 4.28
CA PRO A 104 21.11 -24.60 4.43
C PRO A 104 21.91 -24.96 3.16
N GLY A 105 23.20 -25.20 3.33
CA GLY A 105 24.10 -25.56 2.22
C GLY A 105 24.48 -24.40 1.30
N PHE A 106 24.16 -23.16 1.65
CA PHE A 106 24.46 -21.98 0.86
C PHE A 106 25.13 -20.89 1.71
N ASP A 107 26.29 -20.40 1.27
CA ASP A 107 27.00 -19.31 1.92
C ASP A 107 26.62 -17.98 1.25
N SER A 108 25.63 -17.29 1.84
CA SER A 108 25.14 -16.01 1.34
C SER A 108 26.17 -14.89 1.47
N GLU A 109 27.08 -14.96 2.44
CA GLU A 109 28.11 -13.94 2.65
C GLU A 109 29.20 -14.02 1.58
N GLU A 110 29.60 -15.24 1.21
CA GLU A 110 30.52 -15.50 0.10
C GLU A 110 29.86 -15.16 -1.25
N TYR A 111 28.59 -15.54 -1.44
CA TYR A 111 27.85 -15.24 -2.67
C TYR A 111 27.74 -13.72 -2.94
N LEU A 112 27.59 -12.93 -1.88
CA LEU A 112 27.46 -11.47 -1.96
C LEU A 112 28.77 -10.71 -1.69
N LYS A 113 29.91 -11.39 -1.60
CA LYS A 113 31.19 -10.76 -1.18
C LYS A 113 31.61 -9.57 -2.05
N ASP A 114 31.32 -9.64 -3.35
CA ASP A 114 31.73 -8.63 -4.33
C ASP A 114 30.60 -7.64 -4.66
N ALA A 115 29.45 -7.71 -3.97
CA ALA A 115 28.23 -6.95 -4.25
C ALA A 115 28.42 -5.43 -4.30
N GLU A 116 29.42 -4.89 -3.59
CA GLU A 116 29.79 -3.47 -3.61
C GLU A 116 30.43 -3.03 -4.94
N THR A 117 31.10 -3.96 -5.63
CA THR A 117 31.82 -3.70 -6.90
C THR A 117 31.17 -4.35 -8.11
N ASP A 118 30.42 -5.44 -7.91
CA ASP A 118 29.65 -6.17 -8.90
C ASP A 118 28.24 -6.45 -8.34
N PRO A 119 27.24 -5.64 -8.72
CA PRO A 119 25.89 -5.77 -8.20
C PRO A 119 25.09 -6.89 -8.89
N THR A 120 25.71 -7.73 -9.73
CA THR A 120 25.03 -8.80 -10.47
C THR A 120 24.32 -9.80 -9.56
N ALA A 121 24.86 -10.06 -8.35
CA ALA A 121 24.26 -10.97 -7.38
C ALA A 121 23.15 -10.31 -6.52
N LEU A 122 23.10 -8.97 -6.47
CA LEU A 122 22.13 -8.23 -5.66
C LEU A 122 20.74 -8.23 -6.29
N PRO A 123 19.69 -8.67 -5.57
CA PRO A 123 18.34 -8.60 -6.09
C PRO A 123 17.74 -7.19 -5.98
N ASN A 124 16.92 -6.80 -6.95
CA ASN A 124 16.00 -5.67 -6.83
C ASN A 124 14.66 -6.19 -6.27
N ILE A 125 14.25 -5.69 -5.09
CA ILE A 125 13.07 -6.20 -4.37
C ILE A 125 11.94 -5.17 -4.44
N GLY A 126 10.76 -5.59 -4.86
CA GLY A 126 9.52 -4.81 -4.79
C GLY A 126 8.65 -5.23 -3.61
N ILE A 127 7.96 -4.26 -3.01
CA ILE A 127 6.86 -4.49 -2.06
C ILE A 127 5.59 -3.84 -2.60
N ALA A 128 4.47 -4.56 -2.57
CA ALA A 128 3.17 -4.06 -3.04
C ALA A 128 2.09 -4.30 -1.97
N ILE A 129 1.43 -3.23 -1.52
CA ILE A 129 0.36 -3.29 -0.51
C ILE A 129 -0.98 -2.97 -1.18
N SER A 130 -1.96 -3.86 -0.99
CA SER A 130 -3.26 -3.75 -1.66
C SER A 130 -4.12 -2.57 -1.20
N GLY A 131 -5.22 -2.31 -1.91
CA GLY A 131 -6.31 -1.45 -1.46
C GLY A 131 -7.27 -2.14 -0.48
N GLY A 132 -8.19 -1.35 0.11
CA GLY A 132 -9.18 -1.83 1.08
C GLY A 132 -9.36 -0.98 2.33
N GLY A 133 -9.20 0.35 2.23
CA GLY A 133 -9.39 1.27 3.37
C GLY A 133 -8.45 1.01 4.56
N TYR A 134 -8.92 1.26 5.79
CA TYR A 134 -8.10 1.02 6.98
C TYR A 134 -7.73 -0.45 7.19
N ARG A 135 -8.55 -1.39 6.71
CA ARG A 135 -8.19 -2.82 6.71
C ARG A 135 -6.85 -3.02 6.02
N ALA A 136 -6.74 -2.57 4.76
CA ALA A 136 -5.52 -2.74 3.99
C ALA A 136 -4.34 -1.95 4.56
N MET A 137 -4.60 -0.74 5.05
CA MET A 137 -3.60 0.08 5.73
C MET A 137 -3.00 -0.67 6.94
N LEU A 138 -3.85 -1.20 7.84
CA LEU A 138 -3.41 -1.80 9.09
C LEU A 138 -2.90 -3.24 8.92
N CYS A 139 -3.52 -4.06 8.07
CA CYS A 139 -2.99 -5.38 7.73
C CYS A 139 -1.62 -5.26 7.04
N GLY A 140 -1.50 -4.34 6.07
CA GLY A 140 -0.24 -4.01 5.42
C GLY A 140 0.79 -3.44 6.41
N ALA A 141 0.38 -2.63 7.39
CA ALA A 141 1.25 -2.14 8.44
C ALA A 141 1.83 -3.28 9.28
N GLY A 142 1.03 -4.29 9.61
CA GLY A 142 1.51 -5.52 10.24
C GLY A 142 2.61 -6.22 9.44
N ALA A 143 2.41 -6.35 8.12
CA ALA A 143 3.41 -6.93 7.23
C ALA A 143 4.69 -6.10 7.14
N LEU A 144 4.57 -4.78 6.99
CA LEU A 144 5.72 -3.88 6.98
C LEU A 144 6.47 -3.92 8.32
N ALA A 145 5.77 -3.98 9.46
CA ALA A 145 6.37 -4.16 10.78
C ALA A 145 7.15 -5.48 10.89
N ALA A 146 6.65 -6.57 10.31
CA ALA A 146 7.38 -7.84 10.26
C ALA A 146 8.66 -7.76 9.43
N TRP A 147 8.70 -6.89 8.44
CA TRP A 147 9.80 -6.73 7.48
C TRP A 147 10.75 -5.59 7.81
N ASP A 148 10.39 -4.72 8.75
CA ASP A 148 11.16 -3.56 9.15
C ASP A 148 12.08 -3.91 10.31
N ILE A 149 13.40 -3.80 10.12
CA ILE A 149 14.40 -4.07 11.18
C ILE A 149 14.23 -3.15 12.41
N ARG A 150 13.53 -2.02 12.26
CA ARG A 150 13.28 -1.05 13.33
C ARG A 150 12.12 -1.47 14.24
N SER A 151 11.39 -2.51 13.86
CA SER A 151 10.30 -3.06 14.65
C SER A 151 10.82 -4.00 15.73
N ASP A 152 10.31 -3.83 16.95
CA ASP A 152 10.72 -4.62 18.12
C ASP A 152 10.61 -6.13 17.84
N GLY A 153 11.72 -6.85 18.00
CA GLY A 153 11.79 -8.31 17.83
C GLY A 153 11.83 -8.82 16.39
N SER A 154 11.70 -7.96 15.38
CA SER A 154 11.75 -8.36 13.96
C SER A 154 13.13 -8.87 13.50
N ASP A 155 14.18 -8.59 14.26
CA ASP A 155 15.57 -8.91 13.97
C ASP A 155 16.06 -10.22 14.61
N LYS A 156 15.21 -10.88 15.41
CA LYS A 156 15.48 -12.18 16.03
C LYS A 156 15.67 -13.29 14.98
N ASP A 157 16.35 -14.37 15.37
CA ASP A 157 16.59 -15.53 14.50
C ASP A 157 15.27 -16.06 13.91
N GLY A 158 15.25 -16.26 12.58
CA GLY A 158 14.06 -16.70 11.85
C GLY A 158 13.03 -15.60 11.54
N ASN A 159 13.21 -14.36 12.01
CA ASN A 159 12.32 -13.24 11.66
C ASN A 159 12.83 -12.46 10.43
N LEU A 160 11.93 -11.66 9.85
CA LEU A 160 12.07 -11.09 8.51
C LEU A 160 12.51 -9.61 8.48
N GLY A 161 12.85 -9.03 9.64
CA GLY A 161 13.27 -7.64 9.75
C GLY A 161 14.48 -7.30 8.85
N GLY A 162 14.40 -6.21 8.10
CA GLY A 162 15.41 -5.87 7.09
C GLY A 162 14.96 -6.15 5.65
N LEU A 163 13.85 -6.86 5.43
CA LEU A 163 13.26 -7.02 4.10
C LEU A 163 12.77 -5.68 3.56
N LEU A 164 12.15 -4.84 4.40
CA LEU A 164 11.76 -3.48 4.01
C LEU A 164 12.98 -2.61 3.69
N GLN A 165 14.04 -2.69 4.49
CA GLN A 165 15.31 -1.98 4.22
C GLN A 165 16.00 -2.50 2.95
N SER A 166 15.76 -3.75 2.56
CA SER A 166 16.27 -4.35 1.32
C SER A 166 15.44 -3.99 0.07
N ALA A 167 14.22 -3.48 0.23
CA ALA A 167 13.32 -3.17 -0.88
C ALA A 167 13.83 -1.99 -1.73
N THR A 168 13.78 -2.10 -3.05
CA THR A 168 14.04 -0.97 -3.97
C THR A 168 12.78 -0.11 -4.13
N TYR A 169 11.61 -0.75 -4.25
CA TYR A 169 10.32 -0.10 -4.51
C TYR A 169 9.29 -0.50 -3.47
N LEU A 170 8.43 0.45 -3.07
CA LEU A 170 7.29 0.23 -2.19
C LEU A 170 6.06 0.88 -2.83
N SER A 171 5.13 0.09 -3.31
CA SER A 171 3.89 0.59 -3.93
C SER A 171 2.67 0.35 -3.07
N GLY A 172 1.71 1.26 -3.18
CA GLY A 172 0.40 1.19 -2.54
C GLY A 172 -0.66 1.78 -3.45
N LEU A 173 -1.90 1.33 -3.26
CA LEU A 173 -3.09 1.96 -3.82
C LEU A 173 -4.19 1.98 -2.78
N SER A 174 -5.15 2.90 -2.88
CA SER A 174 -6.24 3.03 -1.92
C SER A 174 -5.74 3.03 -0.46
N GLY A 175 -6.31 2.18 0.40
CA GLY A 175 -5.82 1.97 1.78
C GLY A 175 -4.33 1.63 1.93
N GLY A 176 -3.75 0.85 1.01
CA GLY A 176 -2.30 0.61 0.97
C GLY A 176 -1.52 1.87 0.60
N GLY A 177 -2.12 2.75 -0.20
CA GLY A 177 -1.58 4.07 -0.49
C GLY A 177 -1.56 4.99 0.73
N TRP A 178 -2.52 4.86 1.65
CA TRP A 178 -2.53 5.57 2.94
C TRP A 178 -1.37 5.14 3.84
N LEU A 179 -1.10 3.82 3.88
CA LEU A 179 0.06 3.29 4.60
C LEU A 179 1.35 3.86 4.00
N VAL A 180 1.59 3.65 2.70
CA VAL A 180 2.82 4.10 2.04
C VAL A 180 2.99 5.62 2.17
N GLY A 181 1.94 6.38 1.90
CA GLY A 181 1.99 7.84 1.96
C GLY A 181 2.20 8.37 3.38
N SER A 182 1.53 7.80 4.39
CA SER A 182 1.74 8.21 5.79
C SER A 182 3.15 7.90 6.28
N LEU A 183 3.74 6.74 5.97
CA LEU A 183 5.12 6.47 6.38
C LEU A 183 6.09 7.45 5.70
N MET A 184 5.94 7.69 4.40
CA MET A 184 6.89 8.48 3.61
C MET A 184 6.78 9.98 3.87
N MET A 185 5.58 10.52 4.06
CA MET A 185 5.39 11.93 4.44
C MET A 185 5.96 12.25 5.82
N ASN A 186 6.03 11.25 6.69
CA ASN A 186 6.55 11.36 8.05
C ASN A 186 7.98 10.79 8.14
N ASN A 187 8.84 11.10 7.16
CA ASN A 187 10.27 10.75 7.14
C ASN A 187 10.52 9.24 7.22
N PHE A 188 9.78 8.49 6.40
CA PHE A 188 9.84 7.03 6.37
C PHE A 188 9.76 6.41 7.78
N THR A 189 8.89 6.93 8.65
CA THR A 189 8.72 6.45 10.03
C THR A 189 8.35 4.96 10.07
N SER A 190 8.62 4.29 11.19
CA SER A 190 8.21 2.89 11.36
C SER A 190 6.72 2.78 11.73
N VAL A 191 6.17 1.57 11.60
CA VAL A 191 4.79 1.28 12.00
C VAL A 191 4.61 1.49 13.50
N GLN A 192 5.56 1.02 14.33
CA GLN A 192 5.53 1.17 15.78
C GLN A 192 5.54 2.64 16.19
N GLU A 193 6.40 3.44 15.55
CA GLU A 193 6.43 4.89 15.79
C GLU A 193 5.12 5.56 15.38
N SER A 194 4.52 5.14 14.27
CA SER A 194 3.25 5.70 13.79
C SER A 194 2.10 5.42 14.77
N VAL A 195 2.00 4.21 15.30
CA VAL A 195 0.99 3.84 16.30
C VAL A 195 1.20 4.59 17.62
N ASN A 196 2.45 4.73 18.05
CA ASN A 196 2.77 5.37 19.33
C ASN A 196 2.73 6.90 19.29
N TYR A 197 2.70 7.50 18.09
CA TYR A 197 2.72 8.94 17.95
C TYR A 197 1.30 9.53 17.95
N PRO A 198 0.96 10.45 18.87
CA PRO A 198 -0.41 10.94 19.02
C PRO A 198 -0.92 11.83 17.87
N GLY A 199 -0.05 12.23 16.93
CA GLY A 199 -0.41 13.13 15.84
C GLY A 199 -0.70 12.46 14.49
N ILE A 200 -0.53 11.14 14.36
CA ILE A 200 -0.90 10.37 13.16
C ILE A 200 -1.59 9.07 13.57
N TRP A 201 -2.30 8.46 12.63
CA TRP A 201 -3.11 7.25 12.82
C TRP A 201 -4.11 7.38 13.99
N GLN A 202 -4.66 8.58 14.14
CA GLN A 202 -5.72 8.91 15.09
C GLN A 202 -7.07 8.38 14.58
N LEU A 203 -7.23 7.06 14.58
CA LEU A 203 -8.36 6.38 13.94
C LEU A 203 -9.58 6.19 14.86
N GLU A 204 -9.49 6.57 16.14
CA GLU A 204 -10.60 6.38 17.09
C GLU A 204 -11.81 7.25 16.75
N ASN A 205 -11.56 8.48 16.29
CA ASN A 205 -12.60 9.36 15.78
C ASN A 205 -12.81 9.11 14.30
N SER A 206 -14.07 9.25 13.86
CA SER A 206 -14.40 9.19 12.44
C SER A 206 -13.65 10.30 11.68
N ILE A 207 -13.27 10.03 10.44
CA ILE A 207 -12.67 11.05 9.56
C ILE A 207 -13.58 12.28 9.38
N LEU A 208 -14.90 12.10 9.53
CA LEU A 208 -15.90 13.17 9.47
C LEU A 208 -15.96 14.01 10.76
N GLU A 209 -15.48 13.48 11.88
CA GLU A 209 -15.33 14.20 13.15
C GLU A 209 -13.99 14.94 13.20
N GLY A 210 -12.96 14.32 12.64
CA GLY A 210 -11.59 14.85 12.66
C GLY A 210 -10.89 14.64 14.01
N PRO A 211 -9.65 15.13 14.14
CA PRO A 211 -8.85 14.93 15.35
C PRO A 211 -9.39 15.69 16.57
N GLU A 212 -9.21 15.14 17.78
CA GLU A 212 -9.71 15.75 19.04
C GLU A 212 -9.18 17.16 19.31
N ASN A 213 -8.00 17.51 18.78
CA ASN A 213 -7.39 18.82 18.98
C ASN A 213 -8.03 19.93 18.12
N TYR A 214 -9.03 19.61 17.30
CA TYR A 214 -9.81 20.57 16.52
C TYR A 214 -11.28 20.56 16.97
N SER A 215 -11.88 21.74 17.07
CA SER A 215 -13.36 21.79 17.10
C SER A 215 -13.90 21.39 15.73
N LEU A 216 -15.08 20.75 15.68
CA LEU A 216 -15.73 20.38 14.43
C LEU A 216 -15.84 21.57 13.46
N LEU A 217 -16.27 22.73 13.96
CA LEU A 217 -16.36 23.95 13.16
C LEU A 217 -15.00 24.39 12.58
N GLN A 218 -13.93 24.33 13.38
CA GLN A 218 -12.59 24.67 12.92
C GLN A 218 -12.09 23.68 11.86
N TYR A 219 -12.30 22.38 12.08
CA TYR A 219 -11.92 21.32 11.16
C TYR A 219 -12.55 21.51 9.78
N TYR A 220 -13.87 21.70 9.73
CA TYR A 220 -14.58 21.94 8.48
C TYR A 220 -14.21 23.29 7.85
N ASN A 221 -14.13 24.39 8.61
CA ASN A 221 -13.75 25.68 8.02
C ASN A 221 -12.35 25.63 7.39
N THR A 222 -11.35 25.07 8.08
CA THR A 222 -9.98 24.98 7.55
C THR A 222 -9.92 24.17 6.25
N ILE A 223 -10.64 23.04 6.18
CA ILE A 223 -10.66 22.20 4.98
C ILE A 223 -11.36 22.92 3.82
N PHE A 224 -12.55 23.47 4.08
CA PHE A 224 -13.41 24.02 3.04
C PHE A 224 -12.90 25.38 2.53
N ASP A 225 -12.24 26.17 3.38
CA ASP A 225 -11.53 27.38 2.98
C ASP A 225 -10.36 27.03 2.06
N ALA A 226 -9.48 26.09 2.44
CA ALA A 226 -8.35 25.68 1.61
C ALA A 226 -8.78 25.19 0.22
N VAL A 227 -9.84 24.40 0.16
CA VAL A 227 -10.40 23.90 -1.09
C VAL A 227 -11.06 25.04 -1.89
N SER A 228 -11.76 25.96 -1.25
CA SER A 228 -12.35 27.13 -1.92
C SER A 228 -11.28 28.09 -2.48
N GLU A 229 -10.19 28.32 -1.75
CA GLU A 229 -9.06 29.13 -2.23
C GLU A 229 -8.40 28.53 -3.47
N LYS A 230 -8.30 27.19 -3.58
CA LYS A 230 -7.88 26.51 -4.81
C LYS A 230 -8.80 26.86 -5.99
N LYS A 231 -10.12 26.90 -5.77
CA LYS A 231 -11.08 27.30 -6.80
C LYS A 231 -10.97 28.77 -7.19
N ASP A 232 -10.79 29.65 -6.20
CA ASP A 232 -10.62 31.09 -6.44
C ASP A 232 -9.33 31.38 -7.21
N ALA A 233 -8.30 30.54 -7.07
CA ALA A 233 -7.08 30.58 -7.88
C ALA A 233 -7.26 30.05 -9.32
N GLY A 234 -8.45 29.55 -9.68
CA GLY A 234 -8.80 29.12 -11.04
C GLY A 234 -8.66 27.62 -11.30
N TYR A 235 -8.44 26.81 -10.28
CA TYR A 235 -8.35 25.35 -10.41
C TYR A 235 -9.68 24.67 -10.11
N GLU A 236 -9.98 23.59 -10.84
CA GLU A 236 -11.19 22.83 -10.55
C GLU A 236 -11.08 22.05 -9.25
N ARG A 237 -12.24 21.77 -8.66
CA ARG A 237 -12.37 20.99 -7.42
C ARG A 237 -13.18 19.74 -7.69
N SER A 238 -12.89 18.72 -6.91
CA SER A 238 -13.60 17.45 -6.86
C SER A 238 -13.93 17.07 -5.42
N LEU A 239 -14.75 16.04 -5.21
CA LEU A 239 -14.96 15.49 -3.86
C LEU A 239 -13.65 14.94 -3.26
N THR A 240 -12.73 14.49 -4.13
CA THR A 240 -11.40 14.05 -3.72
C THR A 240 -10.57 15.14 -3.06
N ASP A 241 -10.79 16.42 -3.38
CA ASP A 241 -10.14 17.50 -2.65
C ASP A 241 -10.51 17.46 -1.16
N TYR A 242 -11.80 17.41 -0.85
CA TYR A 242 -12.29 17.36 0.54
C TYR A 242 -11.85 16.06 1.22
N TRP A 243 -12.02 14.92 0.54
CA TRP A 243 -11.58 13.61 1.03
C TRP A 243 -10.08 13.59 1.35
N GLY A 244 -9.23 14.00 0.41
CA GLY A 244 -7.77 14.03 0.59
C GLY A 244 -7.33 14.98 1.70
N ARG A 245 -8.04 16.12 1.87
CA ARG A 245 -7.80 17.02 3.00
C ARG A 245 -8.19 16.36 4.33
N MET A 246 -9.40 15.81 4.46
CA MET A 246 -9.84 15.10 5.67
C MET A 246 -8.88 13.96 6.04
N LEU A 247 -8.52 13.13 5.05
CA LEU A 247 -7.57 12.03 5.18
C LEU A 247 -6.20 12.48 5.72
N SER A 248 -5.69 13.60 5.22
CA SER A 248 -4.36 14.09 5.61
C SER A 248 -4.23 14.44 7.09
N TYR A 249 -5.32 14.79 7.79
CA TYR A 249 -5.28 15.07 9.24
C TYR A 249 -4.92 13.86 10.07
N GLN A 250 -5.26 12.65 9.61
CA GLN A 250 -4.89 11.41 10.29
C GLN A 250 -3.55 10.86 9.82
N LEU A 251 -3.08 11.23 8.63
CA LEU A 251 -1.95 10.56 7.98
C LEU A 251 -0.65 11.39 7.95
N ILE A 252 -0.73 12.72 8.00
CA ILE A 252 0.43 13.60 7.86
C ILE A 252 0.62 14.38 9.16
N ASN A 253 1.78 14.19 9.80
CA ASN A 253 2.16 14.90 11.03
C ASN A 253 2.57 16.35 10.74
N ALA A 254 1.61 17.17 10.35
CA ALA A 254 1.79 18.59 10.12
C ALA A 254 0.54 19.34 10.54
N THR A 255 0.71 20.62 10.88
CA THR A 255 -0.42 21.51 11.15
C THR A 255 -1.43 21.42 10.03
N ASP A 256 -2.69 21.22 10.41
CA ASP A 256 -3.83 21.09 9.50
C ASP A 256 -3.66 19.97 8.47
N GLY A 257 -2.97 18.87 8.79
CA GLY A 257 -2.74 17.78 7.83
C GLY A 257 -1.84 18.16 6.66
N GLY A 258 -1.00 19.19 6.82
CA GLY A 258 0.06 19.51 5.86
C GLY A 258 -0.41 19.98 4.48
N PRO A 259 -1.15 21.11 4.37
CA PRO A 259 -1.55 21.66 3.08
C PRO A 259 -0.35 21.98 2.17
N SER A 260 0.80 22.34 2.75
CA SER A 260 2.03 22.63 1.98
C SER A 260 2.91 21.43 1.65
N TYR A 261 2.51 20.22 2.01
CA TYR A 261 3.28 19.01 1.79
C TYR A 261 2.86 18.39 0.47
N THR A 262 3.81 18.22 -0.43
CA THR A 262 3.56 17.69 -1.77
C THR A 262 4.19 16.32 -1.93
N TRP A 263 3.64 15.46 -2.78
CA TRP A 263 4.25 14.17 -3.07
C TRP A 263 5.64 14.36 -3.71
N SER A 264 5.80 15.38 -4.54
CA SER A 264 7.12 15.76 -5.09
C SER A 264 8.14 16.19 -4.05
N SER A 265 7.73 16.62 -2.85
CA SER A 265 8.68 16.99 -1.78
C SER A 265 9.44 15.81 -1.20
N ILE A 266 9.01 14.55 -1.45
CA ILE A 266 9.77 13.35 -1.08
C ILE A 266 11.13 13.36 -1.77
N ALA A 267 11.21 13.86 -3.02
CA ALA A 267 12.47 13.92 -3.76
C ALA A 267 13.53 14.79 -3.07
N ASP A 268 13.09 15.77 -2.27
CA ASP A 268 13.94 16.69 -1.52
C ASP A 268 14.21 16.21 -0.08
N ASP A 269 13.61 15.09 0.34
CA ASP A 269 13.87 14.49 1.65
C ASP A 269 15.31 13.91 1.72
N PRO A 270 16.09 14.19 2.78
CA PRO A 270 17.46 13.71 2.89
C PRO A 270 17.58 12.19 2.86
N ASP A 271 16.69 11.45 3.53
CA ASP A 271 16.79 10.00 3.60
C ASP A 271 16.39 9.37 2.25
N PHE A 272 15.38 9.92 1.57
CA PHE A 272 15.04 9.46 0.22
C PHE A 272 16.12 9.81 -0.81
N SER A 273 16.59 11.06 -0.86
CA SER A 273 17.56 11.53 -1.86
C SER A 273 18.96 10.86 -1.76
N GLU A 274 19.29 10.35 -0.57
CA GLU A 274 20.46 9.51 -0.29
C GLU A 274 20.21 8.01 -0.53
N GLY A 275 18.97 7.59 -0.81
CA GLY A 275 18.62 6.21 -1.13
C GLY A 275 18.31 5.32 0.08
N LYS A 276 18.09 5.89 1.27
CA LYS A 276 17.87 5.13 2.52
C LYS A 276 16.46 4.56 2.66
N ALA A 277 15.48 5.17 1.99
CA ALA A 277 14.11 4.66 1.90
C ALA A 277 13.85 4.01 0.52
N PRO A 278 12.97 3.00 0.40
CA PRO A 278 12.51 2.52 -0.90
C PRO A 278 11.74 3.62 -1.66
N MET A 279 11.70 3.55 -2.99
CA MET A 279 10.93 4.52 -3.76
C MET A 279 9.43 4.28 -3.60
N PRO A 280 8.68 5.29 -3.13
CA PRO A 280 7.25 5.13 -2.96
C PRO A 280 6.54 5.36 -4.28
N ILE A 281 5.57 4.50 -4.58
CA ILE A 281 4.75 4.60 -5.79
C ILE A 281 3.29 4.48 -5.39
N ILE A 282 2.47 5.45 -5.78
CA ILE A 282 1.02 5.41 -5.59
C ILE A 282 0.36 5.21 -6.95
N ILE A 283 -0.65 4.35 -7.01
CA ILE A 283 -1.38 4.02 -8.25
C ILE A 283 -2.77 4.62 -8.24
N ALA A 284 -3.17 5.14 -9.39
CA ALA A 284 -4.52 5.57 -9.70
C ALA A 284 -4.87 5.14 -11.12
N ASP A 285 -6.16 5.03 -11.42
CA ASP A 285 -6.62 4.69 -12.76
C ASP A 285 -7.10 5.93 -13.49
N GLY A 286 -6.84 5.98 -14.81
CA GLY A 286 -7.38 7.00 -15.69
C GLY A 286 -8.84 6.72 -15.97
N ARG A 287 -9.67 7.77 -15.89
CA ARG A 287 -11.06 7.70 -16.34
C ARG A 287 -11.31 8.72 -17.43
N ALA A 288 -11.68 8.27 -18.63
CA ALA A 288 -11.92 9.20 -19.72
C ALA A 288 -13.25 9.96 -19.52
N PRO A 289 -13.43 11.13 -20.15
CA PRO A 289 -14.69 11.85 -20.09
C PRO A 289 -15.88 10.98 -20.54
N ASN A 290 -16.95 10.95 -19.74
CA ASN A 290 -18.18 10.16 -19.92
C ASN A 290 -18.06 8.64 -19.66
N GLU A 291 -16.93 8.15 -19.16
CA GLU A 291 -16.82 6.80 -18.64
C GLU A 291 -17.26 6.73 -17.18
N THR A 292 -18.02 5.68 -16.84
CA THR A 292 -18.45 5.37 -15.46
C THR A 292 -17.99 3.98 -15.00
N ILE A 293 -17.43 3.19 -15.91
CA ILE A 293 -16.92 1.84 -15.63
C ILE A 293 -15.42 1.86 -15.89
N ILE A 294 -14.66 1.49 -14.88
CA ILE A 294 -13.22 1.28 -15.00
C ILE A 294 -13.01 -0.17 -15.42
N SER A 295 -12.55 -0.36 -16.66
CA SER A 295 -12.25 -1.69 -17.19
C SER A 295 -10.82 -2.10 -16.84
N LEU A 296 -10.50 -3.38 -16.98
CA LEU A 296 -9.13 -3.89 -16.86
C LEU A 296 -8.11 -3.20 -17.79
N ASN A 297 -8.59 -2.56 -18.86
CA ASN A 297 -7.78 -1.80 -19.81
C ASN A 297 -7.73 -0.30 -19.49
N ALA A 298 -8.12 0.11 -18.28
CA ALA A 298 -7.89 1.47 -17.83
C ALA A 298 -6.38 1.80 -17.88
N THR A 299 -6.07 3.08 -18.10
CA THR A 299 -4.68 3.54 -18.08
C THR A 299 -4.23 3.62 -16.63
N ASN A 300 -3.21 2.85 -16.24
CA ASN A 300 -2.70 2.89 -14.86
C ASN A 300 -1.69 4.04 -14.75
N PHE A 301 -1.98 4.99 -13.87
CA PHE A 301 -1.11 6.13 -13.57
C PHE A 301 -0.26 5.85 -12.33
N GLU A 302 1.02 6.19 -12.40
CA GLU A 302 1.95 6.14 -11.29
C GLU A 302 2.28 7.55 -10.79
N PHE A 303 2.17 7.76 -9.49
CA PHE A 303 2.76 8.88 -8.78
C PHE A 303 4.09 8.44 -8.16
N THR A 304 5.19 8.91 -8.73
CA THR A 304 6.52 8.81 -8.13
C THR A 304 6.90 10.15 -7.49
N PRO A 305 7.96 10.25 -6.66
CA PRO A 305 8.43 11.53 -6.13
C PRO A 305 8.79 12.57 -7.20
N TRP A 306 8.90 12.20 -8.47
CA TRP A 306 9.32 13.10 -9.54
C TRP A 306 8.27 13.33 -10.61
N GLU A 307 7.44 12.32 -10.91
CA GLU A 307 6.62 12.28 -12.10
C GLU A 307 5.25 11.66 -11.84
N LEU A 308 4.23 12.17 -12.54
CA LEU A 308 2.93 11.53 -12.74
C LEU A 308 2.84 11.07 -14.18
N GLY A 309 2.39 9.86 -14.44
CA GLY A 309 2.16 9.40 -15.81
C GLY A 309 1.91 7.92 -15.90
N SER A 310 1.96 7.40 -17.12
CA SER A 310 1.75 5.98 -17.39
C SER A 310 2.74 5.47 -18.44
N TYR A 311 3.15 4.23 -18.25
CA TYR A 311 3.91 3.45 -19.22
C TYR A 311 3.01 2.82 -20.30
N ASP A 312 1.69 2.78 -20.10
CA ASP A 312 0.78 2.15 -21.05
C ASP A 312 0.86 2.87 -22.41
N PRO A 313 0.86 2.15 -23.55
CA PRO A 313 0.99 2.75 -24.89
C PRO A 313 -0.06 3.82 -25.21
N VAL A 314 -1.23 3.72 -24.59
CA VAL A 314 -2.32 4.71 -24.73
C VAL A 314 -1.95 6.08 -24.18
N LEU A 315 -1.00 6.20 -23.24
CA LEU A 315 -0.49 7.50 -22.80
C LEU A 315 1.00 7.65 -23.09
N GLN A 316 1.80 6.70 -22.59
CA GLN A 316 3.25 6.61 -22.73
C GLN A 316 3.95 7.95 -22.44
N GLY A 317 3.58 8.58 -21.33
CA GLY A 317 3.96 9.95 -21.02
C GLY A 317 3.99 10.22 -19.54
N PHE A 318 4.98 11.00 -19.11
CA PHE A 318 5.17 11.41 -17.72
C PHE A 318 5.39 12.91 -17.60
N VAL A 319 4.55 13.58 -16.80
CA VAL A 319 4.70 14.99 -16.46
C VAL A 319 5.55 15.14 -15.20
N PRO A 320 6.47 16.12 -15.12
CA PRO A 320 7.15 16.45 -13.87
C PRO A 320 6.14 16.85 -12.79
N LEU A 321 6.01 16.04 -11.75
CA LEU A 321 4.93 16.12 -10.76
C LEU A 321 4.90 17.47 -10.05
N LYS A 322 6.07 18.02 -9.71
CA LYS A 322 6.22 19.36 -9.12
C LYS A 322 5.52 20.46 -9.93
N TYR A 323 5.40 20.28 -11.25
CA TYR A 323 4.83 21.25 -12.18
C TYR A 323 3.49 20.83 -12.79
N VAL A 324 2.87 19.75 -12.28
CA VAL A 324 1.69 19.09 -12.88
C VAL A 324 0.51 20.03 -13.11
N GLY A 325 0.31 21.03 -12.24
CA GLY A 325 -0.76 22.02 -12.38
C GLY A 325 -0.55 23.10 -13.44
N SER A 326 0.50 23.00 -14.26
CA SER A 326 0.82 23.99 -15.31
C SER A 326 0.07 23.69 -16.60
N GLU A 327 -0.14 24.71 -17.43
CA GLU A 327 -0.76 24.54 -18.75
C GLU A 327 0.27 24.00 -19.77
N PHE A 328 0.40 22.68 -19.86
CA PHE A 328 1.14 22.03 -20.94
C PHE A 328 0.32 21.98 -22.22
N ASP A 329 1.00 22.06 -23.36
CA ASP A 329 0.41 21.89 -24.68
C ASP A 329 1.39 21.15 -25.59
N ASN A 330 0.92 20.10 -26.27
CA ASN A 330 1.73 19.28 -27.17
C ASN A 330 3.04 18.78 -26.50
N GLY A 331 2.91 18.34 -25.25
CA GLY A 331 4.01 17.81 -24.44
C GLY A 331 4.99 18.84 -23.87
N LYS A 332 4.72 20.14 -23.98
CA LYS A 332 5.64 21.20 -23.53
C LYS A 332 4.90 22.31 -22.78
N LEU A 333 5.58 22.93 -21.82
CA LEU A 333 5.05 24.13 -21.15
C LEU A 333 5.37 25.38 -22.01
N PRO A 334 4.37 26.04 -22.65
CA PRO A 334 4.59 27.14 -23.59
C PRO A 334 5.27 28.35 -22.94
N LYS A 335 6.16 29.05 -23.66
CA LYS A 335 7.05 30.11 -23.11
C LYS A 335 6.33 31.26 -22.40
N ASP A 336 5.11 31.56 -22.81
CA ASP A 336 4.24 32.61 -22.27
C ASP A 336 3.41 32.16 -21.06
N LYS A 337 3.40 30.86 -20.74
CA LYS A 337 2.73 30.29 -19.57
C LYS A 337 3.67 30.22 -18.36
N SER A 338 3.09 30.29 -17.17
CA SER A 338 3.81 30.16 -15.90
C SER A 338 3.97 28.70 -15.49
N CYS A 339 5.02 28.40 -14.73
CA CYS A 339 5.10 27.13 -14.00
C CYS A 339 4.27 27.24 -12.72
N ILE A 340 3.52 26.19 -12.42
CA ILE A 340 2.65 26.09 -11.26
C ILE A 340 3.17 24.97 -10.37
N ALA A 341 3.31 25.22 -9.07
CA ALA A 341 3.67 24.20 -8.08
C ALA A 341 2.65 24.13 -6.95
N GLY A 342 2.65 23.02 -6.21
CA GLY A 342 1.77 22.79 -5.07
C GLY A 342 0.45 22.08 -5.40
N PHE A 343 0.20 21.73 -6.67
CA PHE A 343 -1.00 20.97 -7.06
C PHE A 343 -0.95 19.55 -6.49
N ASP A 344 0.22 18.93 -6.46
CA ASP A 344 0.48 17.57 -6.02
C ASP A 344 0.52 17.43 -4.48
N ASN A 345 -0.40 18.10 -3.77
CA ASN A 345 -0.55 17.93 -2.32
C ASN A 345 -0.62 16.43 -1.98
N ALA A 346 0.15 15.99 -1.00
CA ALA A 346 0.29 14.58 -0.68
C ALA A 346 -1.03 13.94 -0.23
N GLY A 347 -1.88 14.68 0.50
CA GLY A 347 -3.24 14.28 0.84
C GLY A 347 -4.12 14.10 -0.39
N PHE A 348 -4.01 14.98 -1.40
CA PHE A 348 -4.74 14.85 -2.66
C PHE A 348 -4.24 13.68 -3.53
N VAL A 349 -2.95 13.36 -3.52
CA VAL A 349 -2.41 12.16 -4.19
C VAL A 349 -2.93 10.87 -3.53
N MET A 350 -2.86 10.77 -2.20
CA MET A 350 -3.46 9.63 -1.47
C MET A 350 -4.99 9.57 -1.67
N GLY A 351 -5.65 10.72 -1.67
CA GLY A 351 -7.08 10.85 -1.94
C GLY A 351 -7.45 10.42 -3.35
N THR A 352 -6.65 10.74 -4.37
CA THR A 352 -6.86 10.32 -5.76
C THR A 352 -6.85 8.80 -5.87
N SER A 353 -5.83 8.17 -5.28
CA SER A 353 -5.69 6.71 -5.20
C SER A 353 -6.77 6.03 -4.35
N SER A 354 -7.61 6.78 -3.64
CA SER A 354 -8.69 6.27 -2.79
C SER A 354 -10.03 6.98 -3.03
N SER A 355 -10.23 7.50 -4.23
CA SER A 355 -11.38 8.36 -4.54
C SER A 355 -12.72 7.62 -4.56
N LEU A 356 -12.72 6.27 -4.53
CA LEU A 356 -13.85 5.44 -4.13
C LEU A 356 -14.49 5.90 -2.81
N PHE A 357 -13.67 6.40 -1.87
CA PHE A 357 -14.11 6.89 -0.57
C PHE A 357 -14.77 8.27 -0.63
N ASN A 358 -14.85 8.91 -1.80
CA ASN A 358 -15.66 10.12 -1.99
C ASN A 358 -17.13 9.87 -1.61
N GLN A 359 -17.61 8.62 -1.65
CA GLN A 359 -18.93 8.23 -1.14
C GLN A 359 -19.15 8.64 0.33
N ILE A 360 -18.09 8.68 1.14
CA ILE A 360 -18.16 9.10 2.54
C ILE A 360 -18.41 10.59 2.67
N VAL A 361 -17.84 11.39 1.76
CA VAL A 361 -18.12 12.83 1.68
C VAL A 361 -19.58 13.07 1.27
N LEU A 362 -20.17 12.16 0.48
CA LEU A 362 -21.59 12.25 0.08
C LEU A 362 -22.56 12.10 1.24
N TYR A 363 -22.19 11.39 2.33
CA TYR A 363 -23.02 11.26 3.52
C TYR A 363 -23.40 12.62 4.12
N LEU A 364 -22.58 13.66 3.91
CA LEU A 364 -22.88 15.03 4.34
C LEU A 364 -24.16 15.62 3.70
N ASN A 365 -24.61 15.09 2.57
CA ASN A 365 -25.83 15.51 1.89
C ASN A 365 -27.03 14.57 2.15
N GLU A 366 -26.87 13.53 2.97
CA GLU A 366 -27.93 12.59 3.31
C GLU A 366 -28.65 13.01 4.60
N ASP A 367 -29.98 13.13 4.52
CA ASP A 367 -30.80 13.39 5.70
C ASP A 367 -30.75 12.17 6.65
N ASP A 368 -30.60 12.40 7.96
CA ASP A 368 -30.68 11.36 9.01
C ASP A 368 -29.62 10.24 8.91
N ASN A 369 -28.37 10.62 8.58
CA ASN A 369 -27.24 9.69 8.47
C ASN A 369 -26.44 9.61 9.79
N ASN A 370 -26.40 8.42 10.41
CA ASN A 370 -25.70 8.17 11.69
C ASN A 370 -24.16 8.25 11.63
N TYR A 371 -23.57 8.34 10.43
CA TYR A 371 -22.12 8.49 10.25
C TYR A 371 -21.68 9.96 10.28
N VAL A 372 -22.61 10.91 10.08
CA VAL A 372 -22.32 12.34 10.09
C VAL A 372 -22.48 12.88 11.52
N PRO A 373 -21.44 13.45 12.14
CA PRO A 373 -21.54 13.96 13.50
C PRO A 373 -22.53 15.14 13.61
N GLU A 374 -23.22 15.23 14.75
CA GLU A 374 -24.10 16.37 15.04
C GLU A 374 -23.30 17.68 15.08
N GLY A 375 -23.79 18.72 14.40
CA GLY A 375 -23.17 20.04 14.38
C GLY A 375 -22.18 20.28 13.24
N VAL A 376 -22.14 19.40 12.23
CA VAL A 376 -21.46 19.71 10.96
C VAL A 376 -22.03 21.03 10.41
N PRO A 377 -21.18 22.01 10.04
CA PRO A 377 -21.63 23.30 9.54
C PRO A 377 -22.36 23.21 8.19
N ASP A 378 -23.40 24.04 7.98
CA ASP A 378 -24.14 24.11 6.71
C ASP A 378 -23.24 24.38 5.50
N ILE A 379 -22.14 25.13 5.69
CA ILE A 379 -21.14 25.40 4.65
C ILE A 379 -20.54 24.10 4.06
N ALA A 380 -20.44 23.05 4.87
CA ALA A 380 -19.95 21.75 4.42
C ALA A 380 -20.91 21.11 3.42
N VAL A 381 -22.19 21.04 3.79
CA VAL A 381 -23.28 20.52 2.96
C VAL A 381 -23.40 21.33 1.66
N GLU A 382 -23.36 22.65 1.76
CA GLU A 382 -23.44 23.56 0.62
C GLU A 382 -22.30 23.36 -0.38
N ALA A 383 -21.07 23.17 0.08
CA ALA A 383 -19.94 23.01 -0.82
C ALA A 383 -19.94 21.63 -1.50
N VAL A 384 -20.28 20.56 -0.79
CA VAL A 384 -20.48 19.22 -1.39
C VAL A 384 -21.58 19.30 -2.46
N THR A 385 -22.73 19.87 -2.11
CA THR A 385 -23.85 20.10 -3.04
C THR A 385 -23.41 20.92 -4.27
N SER A 386 -22.55 21.92 -4.08
CA SER A 386 -22.05 22.75 -5.18
C SER A 386 -21.15 21.97 -6.14
N VAL A 387 -20.30 21.07 -5.63
CA VAL A 387 -19.52 20.16 -6.47
C VAL A 387 -20.46 19.23 -7.23
N LEU A 388 -21.41 18.56 -6.57
CA LEU A 388 -22.37 17.67 -7.21
C LEU A 388 -23.13 18.32 -8.39
N LYS A 389 -23.55 19.57 -8.22
CA LYS A 389 -24.21 20.34 -9.29
C LYS A 389 -23.29 20.64 -10.47
N ALA A 390 -21.98 20.78 -10.24
CA ALA A 390 -21.00 21.14 -11.26
C ALA A 390 -20.50 19.92 -12.06
N ILE A 391 -20.29 18.78 -11.40
CA ILE A 391 -19.72 17.57 -12.03
C ILE A 391 -20.76 16.48 -12.35
N GLY A 392 -21.94 16.50 -11.72
CA GLY A 392 -22.95 15.45 -11.84
C GLY A 392 -22.64 14.21 -11.00
N SER A 393 -23.67 13.48 -10.57
CA SER A 393 -23.56 12.35 -9.64
C SER A 393 -22.68 11.21 -10.14
N ASP A 394 -22.64 11.01 -11.45
CA ASP A 394 -21.88 9.93 -12.09
C ASP A 394 -20.36 10.20 -12.08
N ASN A 395 -19.95 11.37 -11.59
CA ASN A 395 -18.55 11.79 -11.47
C ASN A 395 -18.09 12.00 -10.02
N ASN A 396 -18.86 11.55 -9.03
CA ASN A 396 -18.58 11.84 -7.62
C ASN A 396 -17.29 11.20 -7.10
N ASP A 397 -16.80 10.16 -7.75
CA ASP A 397 -15.60 9.37 -7.49
C ASP A 397 -14.36 9.88 -8.25
N ILE A 398 -14.44 10.95 -9.05
CA ILE A 398 -13.25 11.47 -9.74
C ILE A 398 -12.38 12.32 -8.82
N ALA A 399 -11.08 12.24 -9.04
CA ALA A 399 -10.11 13.26 -8.71
C ALA A 399 -9.83 14.13 -9.93
N ASP A 400 -10.02 15.44 -9.81
CA ASP A 400 -9.81 16.39 -10.91
C ASP A 400 -8.39 16.98 -10.91
N TRP A 401 -7.62 16.67 -11.96
CA TRP A 401 -6.26 17.13 -12.21
C TRP A 401 -6.19 18.21 -13.33
N THR A 402 -7.25 19.02 -13.50
CA THR A 402 -7.29 20.12 -14.49
C THR A 402 -6.35 21.27 -14.11
N PRO A 403 -5.53 21.80 -15.05
CA PRO A 403 -5.50 21.50 -16.49
C PRO A 403 -4.82 20.16 -16.81
N ASN A 404 -5.31 19.46 -17.83
CA ASN A 404 -4.70 18.22 -18.31
C ASN A 404 -3.26 18.46 -18.80
N PRO A 405 -2.23 17.92 -18.11
CA PRO A 405 -0.85 18.08 -18.54
C PRO A 405 -0.52 17.31 -19.83
N PHE A 406 -1.36 16.34 -20.23
CA PHE A 406 -1.18 15.50 -21.41
C PHE A 406 -1.99 15.98 -22.62
N LYS A 407 -2.52 17.20 -22.58
CA LYS A 407 -3.21 17.79 -23.73
C LYS A 407 -2.27 17.89 -24.96
N GLY A 408 -2.74 17.38 -26.09
CA GLY A 408 -1.98 17.27 -27.35
C GLY A 408 -0.78 16.32 -27.28
N TRP A 409 -0.62 15.53 -26.21
CA TRP A 409 0.45 14.53 -26.11
C TRP A 409 -0.04 13.18 -26.64
N ASN A 410 0.73 12.59 -27.57
CA ASN A 410 0.44 11.27 -28.16
C ASN A 410 -1.02 11.18 -28.68
N ASP A 411 -1.46 12.22 -29.40
CA ASP A 411 -2.83 12.43 -29.88
C ASP A 411 -3.43 11.24 -30.65
N GLU A 412 -2.60 10.48 -31.37
CA GLU A 412 -3.04 9.28 -32.08
C GLU A 412 -3.52 8.14 -31.14
N ASN A 413 -2.99 8.05 -29.92
CA ASN A 413 -3.27 6.95 -28.98
C ASN A 413 -3.89 7.39 -27.65
N ASN A 414 -3.68 8.64 -27.26
CA ASN A 414 -4.08 9.18 -25.96
C ASN A 414 -5.50 9.71 -25.99
N LEU A 415 -6.39 8.94 -25.36
CA LEU A 415 -7.81 9.25 -25.18
C LEU A 415 -8.05 10.60 -24.48
N SER A 416 -7.08 11.08 -23.70
CA SER A 416 -7.16 12.37 -23.01
C SER A 416 -6.55 13.53 -23.78
N ALA A 417 -5.90 13.31 -24.93
CA ALA A 417 -5.11 14.36 -25.62
C ALA A 417 -5.95 15.58 -26.03
N GLU A 418 -7.21 15.39 -26.39
CA GLU A 418 -8.13 16.47 -26.77
C GLU A 418 -8.88 17.09 -25.57
N SER A 419 -8.76 16.49 -24.38
CA SER A 419 -9.44 16.94 -23.17
C SER A 419 -8.61 18.00 -22.44
N GLU A 420 -9.27 19.09 -22.03
CA GLU A 420 -8.71 20.06 -21.09
C GLU A 420 -8.61 19.51 -19.65
N ARG A 421 -9.34 18.42 -19.37
CA ARG A 421 -9.44 17.81 -18.03
C ARG A 421 -8.76 16.45 -18.00
N LEU A 422 -7.96 16.23 -16.96
CA LEU A 422 -7.48 14.90 -16.58
C LEU A 422 -8.26 14.47 -15.34
N THR A 423 -8.90 13.31 -15.42
CA THR A 423 -9.67 12.73 -14.32
C THR A 423 -9.12 11.37 -13.98
N LEU A 424 -8.80 11.18 -12.70
CA LEU A 424 -8.25 9.95 -12.16
C LEU A 424 -9.19 9.39 -11.08
N VAL A 425 -9.13 8.09 -10.82
CA VAL A 425 -9.93 7.41 -9.79
C VAL A 425 -9.06 6.46 -8.94
N ASP A 426 -9.66 5.76 -7.98
CA ASP A 426 -8.97 4.79 -7.12
C ASP A 426 -8.31 3.72 -7.99
N GLY A 427 -7.03 3.44 -7.72
CA GLY A 427 -6.21 2.53 -8.54
C GLY A 427 -6.56 1.04 -8.39
N GLY A 428 -7.53 0.70 -7.53
CA GLY A 428 -8.04 -0.66 -7.39
C GLY A 428 -9.34 -0.93 -8.16
N GLU A 429 -9.88 0.07 -8.86
CA GLU A 429 -11.17 -0.05 -9.56
C GLU A 429 -11.11 -0.93 -10.82
N ASP A 430 -9.93 -1.11 -11.40
CA ASP A 430 -9.68 -2.01 -12.53
C ASP A 430 -9.49 -3.50 -12.15
N LEU A 431 -9.78 -3.86 -10.89
CA LEU A 431 -9.55 -5.16 -10.23
C LEU A 431 -8.09 -5.50 -9.91
N GLN A 432 -7.11 -4.72 -10.36
CA GLN A 432 -5.70 -4.87 -9.97
C GLN A 432 -5.44 -4.26 -8.59
N ASN A 433 -6.22 -4.68 -7.58
CA ASN A 433 -6.20 -4.12 -6.23
C ASN A 433 -4.86 -4.32 -5.47
N ILE A 434 -3.87 -4.97 -6.08
CA ILE A 434 -2.47 -5.01 -5.64
C ILE A 434 -1.65 -4.31 -6.72
N PRO A 435 -0.87 -3.26 -6.37
CA PRO A 435 -0.13 -2.46 -7.34
C PRO A 435 1.12 -3.18 -7.88
N TYR A 436 0.92 -4.24 -8.68
CA TYR A 436 1.98 -5.00 -9.34
C TYR A 436 2.56 -4.29 -10.56
N TYR A 437 1.74 -3.52 -11.29
CA TYR A 437 2.11 -2.88 -12.55
C TYR A 437 3.47 -2.14 -12.51
N PRO A 438 3.77 -1.36 -11.45
CA PRO A 438 5.07 -0.71 -11.32
C PRO A 438 6.26 -1.68 -11.25
N HIS A 439 6.08 -2.83 -10.62
CA HIS A 439 7.17 -3.78 -10.36
C HIS A 439 7.43 -4.72 -11.53
N ILE A 440 6.48 -4.84 -12.46
CA ILE A 440 6.59 -5.78 -13.59
C ILE A 440 7.09 -5.12 -14.87
N ARG A 441 7.47 -3.83 -14.78
CA ARG A 441 8.19 -3.11 -15.84
C ARG A 441 9.58 -3.70 -16.02
N LYS A 442 9.91 -4.12 -17.24
CA LYS A 442 11.22 -4.69 -17.58
C LYS A 442 12.38 -3.76 -17.21
N ASP A 443 12.21 -2.46 -17.43
CA ASP A 443 13.24 -1.43 -17.15
C ASP A 443 13.56 -1.22 -15.67
N ARG A 444 12.67 -1.63 -14.76
CA ARG A 444 12.94 -1.58 -13.31
C ARG A 444 13.68 -2.82 -12.81
N GLU A 445 13.80 -3.86 -13.64
CA GLU A 445 14.55 -5.08 -13.37
C GLU A 445 14.25 -5.66 -11.98
N VAL A 446 12.98 -5.65 -11.55
CA VAL A 446 12.59 -6.21 -10.24
C VAL A 446 12.68 -7.73 -10.31
N ASP A 447 13.32 -8.32 -9.31
CA ASP A 447 13.60 -9.75 -9.23
C ASP A 447 12.51 -10.51 -8.49
N VAL A 448 11.99 -9.91 -7.43
CA VAL A 448 10.92 -10.48 -6.59
C VAL A 448 10.00 -9.38 -6.09
N VAL A 449 8.71 -9.69 -6.02
CA VAL A 449 7.69 -8.80 -5.42
C VAL A 449 7.06 -9.51 -4.23
N PHE A 450 7.21 -8.92 -3.04
CA PHE A 450 6.45 -9.31 -1.86
C PHE A 450 5.15 -8.50 -1.82
N SER A 451 4.03 -9.18 -2.02
CA SER A 451 2.72 -8.56 -2.07
C SER A 451 1.86 -8.98 -0.90
N PHE A 452 1.17 -8.03 -0.28
CA PHE A 452 0.23 -8.29 0.80
C PHE A 452 -1.19 -7.92 0.36
N ASP A 453 -2.05 -8.93 0.29
CA ASP A 453 -3.41 -8.82 -0.23
C ASP A 453 -4.44 -8.75 0.90
N SER A 454 -5.09 -7.60 1.06
CA SER A 454 -6.16 -7.35 2.02
C SER A 454 -7.51 -7.10 1.33
N SER A 455 -7.66 -7.58 0.09
CA SER A 455 -8.90 -7.47 -0.68
C SER A 455 -10.06 -8.18 0.02
N ALA A 456 -11.27 -7.65 -0.17
CA ALA A 456 -12.51 -8.20 0.40
C ALA A 456 -13.32 -8.86 -0.72
N ASP A 457 -12.82 -9.98 -1.25
CA ASP A 457 -13.33 -10.57 -2.49
C ASP A 457 -14.35 -11.69 -2.28
N THR A 458 -14.39 -12.28 -1.08
CA THR A 458 -15.37 -13.30 -0.70
C THR A 458 -16.54 -12.70 0.06
N ASP A 459 -17.62 -13.48 0.24
CA ASP A 459 -18.80 -13.06 1.03
C ASP A 459 -18.46 -12.68 2.48
N TYR A 460 -17.32 -13.16 2.99
CA TYR A 460 -16.79 -12.84 4.32
C TYR A 460 -15.64 -11.83 4.29
N GLY A 461 -15.37 -11.17 3.16
CA GLY A 461 -14.38 -10.10 3.06
C GLY A 461 -12.92 -10.57 3.14
N TRP A 462 -12.63 -11.78 2.66
CA TRP A 462 -11.25 -12.29 2.53
C TRP A 462 -10.77 -12.29 1.07
N PRO A 463 -9.45 -12.31 0.83
CA PRO A 463 -8.91 -12.38 -0.53
C PRO A 463 -9.23 -13.70 -1.23
N ASN A 464 -9.50 -13.66 -2.54
CA ASN A 464 -9.71 -14.86 -3.37
C ASN A 464 -8.75 -14.98 -4.57
N GLY A 465 -7.78 -14.07 -4.68
CA GLY A 465 -6.82 -14.02 -5.77
C GLY A 465 -7.26 -13.19 -6.98
N ALA A 466 -8.36 -12.45 -6.90
CA ALA A 466 -8.87 -11.62 -8.01
C ALA A 466 -7.80 -10.67 -8.58
N SER A 467 -7.03 -10.00 -7.71
CA SER A 467 -6.00 -9.04 -8.13
C SER A 467 -4.83 -9.62 -8.93
N PRO A 468 -4.12 -10.67 -8.47
CA PRO A 468 -3.08 -11.30 -9.28
C PRO A 468 -3.64 -11.96 -10.55
N ILE A 469 -4.89 -12.41 -10.55
CA ILE A 469 -5.58 -12.90 -11.77
C ILE A 469 -5.77 -11.75 -12.77
N ALA A 470 -6.35 -10.63 -12.34
CA ALA A 470 -6.58 -9.46 -13.18
C ALA A 470 -5.26 -8.93 -13.77
N THR A 471 -4.21 -8.85 -12.95
CA THR A 471 -2.87 -8.43 -13.41
C THR A 471 -2.31 -9.39 -14.47
N TYR A 472 -2.45 -10.70 -14.26
CA TYR A 472 -2.05 -11.70 -15.24
C TYR A 472 -2.83 -11.54 -16.55
N GLU A 473 -4.16 -11.43 -16.50
CA GLU A 473 -5.02 -11.25 -17.67
C GLU A 473 -4.66 -9.97 -18.44
N ARG A 474 -4.45 -8.86 -17.73
CA ARG A 474 -4.02 -7.60 -18.33
C ARG A 474 -2.66 -7.74 -19.00
N SER A 475 -1.72 -8.45 -18.37
CA SER A 475 -0.36 -8.68 -18.89
C SER A 475 -0.32 -9.37 -20.26
N LEU A 476 -1.40 -10.09 -20.62
CA LEU A 476 -1.54 -10.78 -21.90
C LEU A 476 -2.08 -9.88 -23.03
N THR A 477 -2.42 -8.63 -22.72
CA THR A 477 -2.97 -7.67 -23.67
C THR A 477 -1.93 -6.65 -24.13
N ASN A 478 -2.21 -5.92 -25.21
CA ASN A 478 -1.26 -4.94 -25.75
C ASN A 478 -1.11 -3.69 -24.87
N ILE A 479 -2.03 -3.43 -23.93
CA ILE A 479 -1.94 -2.23 -23.08
C ILE A 479 -0.78 -2.33 -22.08
N SER A 480 -0.37 -3.54 -21.71
CA SER A 480 0.77 -3.78 -20.81
C SER A 480 2.10 -3.99 -21.54
N GLU A 481 2.26 -3.45 -22.76
CA GLU A 481 3.50 -3.60 -23.52
C GLU A 481 4.72 -3.13 -22.70
N GLY A 482 5.78 -3.95 -22.67
CA GLY A 482 6.96 -3.71 -21.84
C GLY A 482 6.86 -4.23 -20.40
N SER A 483 5.75 -4.84 -20.03
CA SER A 483 5.57 -5.57 -18.76
C SER A 483 5.43 -7.08 -19.00
N SER A 484 5.68 -7.89 -17.97
CA SER A 484 5.41 -9.34 -17.97
C SER A 484 5.03 -9.81 -16.57
N PHE A 485 4.04 -10.70 -16.46
CA PHE A 485 3.56 -11.24 -15.20
C PHE A 485 3.54 -12.78 -15.27
N PRO A 486 3.84 -13.52 -14.19
CA PRO A 486 3.76 -14.97 -14.24
C PRO A 486 2.31 -15.43 -14.39
N SER A 487 2.11 -16.63 -14.93
CA SER A 487 0.79 -17.25 -14.96
C SER A 487 0.20 -17.43 -13.56
N VAL A 488 -1.09 -17.12 -13.43
CA VAL A 488 -1.91 -17.28 -12.22
C VAL A 488 -3.16 -18.09 -12.61
N PRO A 489 -3.59 -19.06 -11.79
CA PRO A 489 -4.80 -19.83 -12.10
C PRO A 489 -6.07 -19.00 -11.87
N GLY A 490 -7.18 -19.41 -12.48
CA GLY A 490 -8.49 -18.80 -12.23
C GLY A 490 -8.97 -18.98 -10.79
N LYS A 491 -9.98 -18.18 -10.40
CA LYS A 491 -10.52 -18.09 -9.03
C LYS A 491 -10.89 -19.44 -8.41
N ASN A 492 -11.54 -20.32 -9.16
CA ASN A 492 -11.97 -21.63 -8.66
C ASN A 492 -10.77 -22.47 -8.23
N THR A 493 -9.75 -22.57 -9.09
CA THR A 493 -8.48 -23.23 -8.76
C THR A 493 -7.78 -22.54 -7.58
N PHE A 494 -7.78 -21.20 -7.55
CA PHE A 494 -7.14 -20.42 -6.47
C PHE A 494 -7.69 -20.80 -5.09
N LEU A 495 -9.02 -20.88 -4.98
CA LEU A 495 -9.74 -21.27 -3.76
C LEU A 495 -9.61 -22.77 -3.46
N ASN A 496 -9.85 -23.64 -4.44
CA ASN A 496 -9.85 -25.09 -4.24
C ASN A 496 -8.47 -25.64 -3.84
N LEU A 497 -7.39 -25.04 -4.35
CA LEU A 497 -6.02 -25.41 -3.98
C LEU A 497 -5.53 -24.67 -2.72
N GLY A 498 -6.34 -23.79 -2.14
CA GLY A 498 -6.02 -23.01 -0.95
C GLY A 498 -4.84 -22.05 -1.15
N LEU A 499 -4.67 -21.50 -2.36
CA LEU A 499 -3.59 -20.54 -2.66
C LEU A 499 -3.79 -19.21 -1.91
N ASN A 500 -5.01 -18.93 -1.46
CA ASN A 500 -5.38 -17.81 -0.61
C ASN A 500 -5.36 -18.13 0.91
N THR A 501 -4.79 -19.27 1.33
CA THR A 501 -4.77 -19.66 2.77
C THR A 501 -3.39 -19.53 3.43
N ARG A 502 -2.36 -19.26 2.62
CA ARG A 502 -0.95 -19.13 3.01
C ARG A 502 -0.19 -18.38 1.89
N PRO A 503 1.06 -17.97 2.11
CA PRO A 503 1.89 -17.44 1.03
C PRO A 503 1.95 -18.43 -0.16
N THR A 504 1.84 -17.90 -1.37
CA THR A 504 1.91 -18.66 -2.63
C THR A 504 2.86 -17.94 -3.58
N PHE A 505 3.71 -18.70 -4.27
CA PHE A 505 4.65 -18.14 -5.24
C PHE A 505 4.16 -18.37 -6.67
N PHE A 506 4.31 -17.35 -7.52
CA PHE A 506 4.05 -17.43 -8.95
C PHE A 506 5.31 -17.08 -9.74
N GLY A 507 5.59 -17.87 -10.77
CA GLY A 507 6.73 -17.61 -11.65
C GLY A 507 8.08 -18.13 -11.15
N CYS A 508 8.11 -19.20 -10.36
CA CYS A 508 9.37 -19.70 -9.79
C CYS A 508 10.39 -20.17 -10.82
N ASN A 509 9.93 -20.71 -11.95
CA ASN A 509 10.83 -21.12 -13.03
C ASN A 509 10.89 -20.05 -14.13
N ALA A 510 11.99 -19.28 -14.16
CA ALA A 510 12.21 -18.26 -15.18
C ALA A 510 12.29 -18.85 -16.60
N THR A 511 12.77 -20.09 -16.77
CA THR A 511 12.92 -20.72 -18.10
C THR A 511 11.59 -21.09 -18.75
N ASN A 512 10.50 -21.15 -17.97
CA ASN A 512 9.16 -21.41 -18.49
C ASN A 512 8.43 -20.13 -18.93
N MET A 513 9.05 -18.96 -18.78
CA MET A 513 8.45 -17.68 -19.15
C MET A 513 8.88 -17.26 -20.55
N THR A 514 7.94 -16.69 -21.31
CA THR A 514 8.24 -16.11 -22.63
C THR A 514 9.03 -14.81 -22.48
N ASP A 515 8.68 -14.01 -21.47
CA ASP A 515 9.31 -12.75 -21.14
C ASP A 515 9.76 -12.75 -19.67
N PRO A 516 10.93 -12.16 -19.34
CA PRO A 516 11.38 -12.05 -17.95
C PRO A 516 10.33 -11.37 -17.07
N SER A 517 10.04 -11.98 -15.93
CA SER A 517 9.13 -11.45 -14.91
C SER A 517 9.73 -11.67 -13.52
N PRO A 518 9.46 -10.78 -12.55
CA PRO A 518 9.77 -11.05 -11.15
C PRO A 518 9.09 -12.35 -10.67
N LEU A 519 9.69 -12.97 -9.66
CA LEU A 519 9.00 -13.93 -8.82
C LEU A 519 7.96 -13.19 -7.98
N ILE A 520 6.71 -13.62 -8.01
CA ILE A 520 5.66 -13.01 -7.17
C ILE A 520 5.50 -13.85 -5.91
N VAL A 521 5.71 -13.23 -4.76
CA VAL A 521 5.36 -13.76 -3.44
C VAL A 521 4.03 -13.14 -3.02
N TYR A 522 2.95 -13.89 -3.23
CA TYR A 522 1.59 -13.50 -2.88
C TYR A 522 1.27 -13.90 -1.44
N ILE A 523 0.96 -12.93 -0.57
CA ILE A 523 0.63 -13.16 0.84
C ILE A 523 -0.80 -12.67 1.09
N PRO A 524 -1.78 -13.58 1.21
CA PRO A 524 -3.16 -13.23 1.48
C PRO A 524 -3.37 -12.92 2.96
N ASN A 525 -4.13 -11.86 3.27
CA ASN A 525 -4.66 -11.65 4.60
C ASN A 525 -5.52 -12.85 5.01
N TYR A 526 -5.36 -13.29 6.26
CA TYR A 526 -5.97 -14.51 6.79
C TYR A 526 -6.11 -14.39 8.31
N PRO A 527 -7.13 -14.99 8.95
CA PRO A 527 -7.29 -14.92 10.40
C PRO A 527 -6.25 -15.80 11.10
N TYR A 528 -5.13 -15.22 11.50
CA TYR A 528 -4.10 -15.90 12.27
C TYR A 528 -4.41 -15.80 13.76
N VAL A 529 -4.56 -14.57 14.25
CA VAL A 529 -4.81 -14.24 15.66
C VAL A 529 -5.95 -13.22 15.83
N TYR A 530 -6.39 -12.56 14.76
CA TYR A 530 -7.51 -11.62 14.79
C TYR A 530 -8.30 -11.60 13.48
N SER A 531 -9.61 -11.33 13.55
CA SER A 531 -10.49 -11.24 12.37
C SER A 531 -10.33 -9.86 11.75
N SER A 532 -9.26 -9.69 10.97
CA SER A 532 -8.87 -8.41 10.38
C SER A 532 -9.67 -8.01 9.13
N ASN A 533 -10.62 -8.84 8.68
CA ASN A 533 -11.53 -8.61 7.56
C ASN A 533 -12.65 -7.58 7.87
N ILE A 534 -12.30 -6.47 8.52
CA ILE A 534 -13.23 -5.37 8.80
C ILE A 534 -13.77 -4.74 7.49
N SER A 535 -14.90 -4.04 7.57
CA SER A 535 -15.51 -3.39 6.40
C SER A 535 -14.55 -2.39 5.75
N THR A 536 -14.54 -2.33 4.42
CA THR A 536 -13.76 -1.35 3.65
C THR A 536 -14.12 0.09 4.03
N PHE A 537 -15.39 0.34 4.39
CA PHE A 537 -15.91 1.65 4.76
C PHE A 537 -16.01 1.87 6.27
N GLN A 538 -15.31 1.08 7.09
CA GLN A 538 -15.22 1.34 8.53
C GLN A 538 -14.34 2.58 8.76
N MET A 539 -14.93 3.62 9.37
CA MET A 539 -14.32 4.96 9.47
C MET A 539 -13.76 5.32 10.84
N SER A 540 -13.93 4.44 11.82
CA SER A 540 -13.26 4.54 13.10
C SER A 540 -12.81 3.15 13.57
N ILE A 541 -11.67 3.12 14.23
CA ILE A 541 -11.03 1.92 14.77
C ILE A 541 -10.47 2.30 16.13
N ASN A 542 -10.93 1.61 17.18
CA ASN A 542 -10.40 1.82 18.52
C ASN A 542 -8.95 1.30 18.63
N THR A 543 -8.16 1.83 19.56
CA THR A 543 -6.73 1.49 19.69
C THR A 543 -6.47 -0.02 19.84
N SER A 544 -7.32 -0.76 20.55
CA SER A 544 -7.15 -2.21 20.73
C SER A 544 -7.41 -3.02 19.47
N GLU A 545 -8.44 -2.67 18.69
CA GLU A 545 -8.75 -3.27 17.40
C GLU A 545 -7.67 -2.94 16.37
N LEU A 546 -7.20 -1.68 16.35
CA LEU A 546 -6.07 -1.24 15.52
C LEU A 546 -4.84 -2.12 15.77
N SER A 547 -4.48 -2.29 17.04
CA SER A 547 -3.33 -3.10 17.44
C SER A 547 -3.51 -4.57 17.04
N ALA A 548 -4.70 -5.15 17.25
CA ALA A 548 -4.99 -6.54 16.90
C ALA A 548 -4.96 -6.79 15.37
N ILE A 549 -5.40 -5.83 14.55
CA ILE A 549 -5.31 -5.93 13.09
C ILE A 549 -3.84 -5.91 12.63
N ILE A 550 -3.02 -5.00 13.18
CA ILE A 550 -1.58 -4.94 12.89
C ILE A 550 -0.90 -6.24 13.31
N GLU A 551 -1.21 -6.75 14.51
CA GLU A 551 -0.65 -8.00 15.02
C GLU A 551 -1.01 -9.20 14.14
N ASN A 552 -2.25 -9.26 13.63
CA ASN A 552 -2.63 -10.27 12.66
C ASN A 552 -1.87 -10.14 11.35
N GLY A 553 -1.67 -8.92 10.83
CA GLY A 553 -0.86 -8.69 9.63
C GLY A 553 0.60 -9.14 9.81
N TYR A 554 1.18 -8.87 10.98
CA TYR A 554 2.52 -9.33 11.36
C TYR A 554 2.58 -10.86 11.39
N ALA A 555 1.61 -11.50 12.07
CA ALA A 555 1.50 -12.95 12.16
C ALA A 555 1.33 -13.62 10.79
N VAL A 556 0.56 -13.03 9.87
CA VAL A 556 0.40 -13.51 8.50
C VAL A 556 1.74 -13.44 7.74
N ALA A 557 2.43 -12.30 7.81
CA ALA A 557 3.68 -12.07 7.07
C ALA A 557 4.85 -12.94 7.55
N THR A 558 4.88 -13.28 8.84
CA THR A 558 5.92 -14.16 9.43
C THR A 558 5.50 -15.62 9.53
N MET A 559 4.26 -15.94 9.16
CA MET A 559 3.65 -17.24 9.41
C MET A 559 3.75 -17.71 10.88
N LEU A 560 3.33 -16.82 11.80
CA LEU A 560 3.49 -16.94 13.26
C LEU A 560 4.97 -17.09 13.67
N ASN A 561 5.86 -16.23 13.16
CA ASN A 561 7.30 -16.30 13.39
C ASN A 561 7.87 -17.70 13.05
N GLY A 562 7.43 -18.25 11.91
CA GLY A 562 7.81 -19.59 11.47
C GLY A 562 7.17 -20.74 12.27
N THR A 563 6.26 -20.47 13.22
CA THR A 563 5.59 -21.55 13.97
C THR A 563 4.62 -22.34 13.09
N ARG A 564 3.93 -21.67 12.14
CA ARG A 564 3.05 -22.35 11.18
C ARG A 564 3.86 -23.16 10.16
N ASP A 565 4.97 -22.60 9.69
CA ASP A 565 5.94 -23.30 8.85
C ASP A 565 7.35 -22.76 9.13
N LYS A 566 8.20 -23.61 9.71
CA LYS A 566 9.56 -23.29 10.12
C LYS A 566 10.50 -22.97 8.95
N ASP A 567 10.16 -23.40 7.74
CA ASP A 567 10.98 -23.19 6.56
C ASP A 567 10.66 -21.85 5.88
N TRP A 568 9.55 -21.19 6.26
CA TRP A 568 9.12 -19.93 5.66
C TRP A 568 10.21 -18.84 5.60
N PRO A 569 10.96 -18.57 6.68
CA PRO A 569 12.00 -17.55 6.63
C PRO A 569 13.10 -17.90 5.60
N VAL A 570 13.50 -19.17 5.53
CA VAL A 570 14.45 -19.65 4.52
C VAL A 570 13.88 -19.48 3.11
N CYS A 571 12.59 -19.79 2.92
CA CYS A 571 11.93 -19.66 1.64
C CYS A 571 11.77 -18.21 1.17
N VAL A 572 11.64 -17.25 2.09
CA VAL A 572 11.75 -15.82 1.79
C VAL A 572 13.14 -15.48 1.24
N GLY A 573 14.21 -15.97 1.88
CA GLY A 573 15.58 -15.77 1.39
C GLY A 573 15.83 -16.40 0.02
N CYS A 574 15.27 -17.59 -0.22
CA CYS A 574 15.31 -18.25 -1.53
C CYS A 574 14.55 -17.47 -2.60
N ALA A 575 13.39 -16.90 -2.25
CA ALA A 575 12.63 -16.05 -3.15
C ALA A 575 13.41 -14.77 -3.52
N MET A 576 14.04 -14.13 -2.52
CA MET A 576 14.89 -12.95 -2.73
C MET A 576 16.01 -13.21 -3.75
N LEU A 577 16.64 -14.39 -3.70
CA LEU A 577 17.78 -14.71 -4.55
C LEU A 577 17.42 -15.45 -5.84
N SER A 578 16.14 -15.78 -6.07
CA SER A 578 15.71 -16.64 -7.18
C SER A 578 16.24 -16.16 -8.54
N ARG A 579 15.99 -14.90 -8.90
CA ARG A 579 16.50 -14.33 -10.16
C ARG A 579 17.99 -14.02 -10.14
N SER A 580 18.57 -13.76 -8.97
CA SER A 580 20.02 -13.61 -8.83
C SER A 580 20.74 -14.92 -9.18
N PHE A 581 20.21 -16.07 -8.76
CA PHE A 581 20.75 -17.38 -9.14
C PHE A 581 20.72 -17.60 -10.65
N ASP A 582 19.62 -17.23 -11.30
CA ASP A 582 19.49 -17.30 -12.76
C ASP A 582 20.53 -16.41 -13.45
N ARG A 583 20.66 -15.13 -13.04
CA ARG A 583 21.61 -14.18 -13.64
C ARG A 583 23.06 -14.59 -13.47
N THR A 584 23.43 -15.13 -12.30
CA THR A 584 24.80 -15.53 -11.99
C THR A 584 25.11 -16.95 -12.45
N ASN A 585 24.12 -17.67 -12.99
CA ASN A 585 24.22 -19.09 -13.32
C ASN A 585 24.67 -19.95 -12.11
N THR A 586 24.20 -19.57 -10.92
CA THR A 586 24.48 -20.28 -9.67
C THR A 586 23.50 -21.42 -9.50
N THR A 587 24.00 -22.61 -9.18
CA THR A 587 23.13 -23.76 -8.87
C THR A 587 22.23 -23.42 -7.68
N VAL A 588 20.92 -23.46 -7.91
CA VAL A 588 19.92 -23.21 -6.86
C VAL A 588 20.12 -24.22 -5.72
N PRO A 589 20.29 -23.76 -4.46
CA PRO A 589 20.47 -24.67 -3.32
C PRO A 589 19.30 -25.65 -3.17
N ASP A 590 19.57 -26.88 -2.74
CA ASP A 590 18.54 -27.91 -2.57
C ASP A 590 17.39 -27.44 -1.68
N LYS A 591 17.70 -26.70 -0.60
CA LYS A 591 16.67 -26.15 0.28
C LYS A 591 15.78 -25.13 -0.43
N CYS A 592 16.33 -24.34 -1.36
CA CYS A 592 15.52 -23.43 -2.18
C CYS A 592 14.65 -24.19 -3.19
N GLN A 593 15.14 -25.30 -3.74
CA GLN A 593 14.31 -26.17 -4.59
C GLN A 593 13.13 -26.78 -3.81
N GLU A 594 13.33 -27.17 -2.55
CA GLU A 594 12.24 -27.59 -1.65
C GLU A 594 11.23 -26.46 -1.42
N CYS A 595 11.70 -25.25 -1.11
CA CYS A 595 10.83 -24.08 -0.97
C CYS A 595 10.01 -23.84 -2.24
N PHE A 596 10.62 -23.89 -3.42
CA PHE A 596 9.89 -23.72 -4.67
C PHE A 596 8.92 -24.87 -4.94
N THR A 597 9.22 -26.09 -4.51
CA THR A 597 8.27 -27.21 -4.60
C THR A 597 7.03 -26.99 -3.71
N ASN A 598 7.20 -26.39 -2.53
CA ASN A 598 6.14 -26.25 -1.54
C ASN A 598 5.26 -25.01 -1.75
N TYR A 599 5.85 -23.91 -2.20
CA TYR A 599 5.17 -22.61 -2.30
C TYR A 599 4.73 -22.26 -3.72
N CYS A 600 5.40 -22.79 -4.75
CA CYS A 600 5.08 -22.42 -6.11
C CYS A 600 3.83 -23.15 -6.59
N TRP A 601 2.89 -22.38 -7.15
CA TRP A 601 1.85 -22.99 -7.94
C TRP A 601 2.48 -23.68 -9.17
N ASN A 602 2.18 -24.95 -9.35
CA ASN A 602 2.85 -25.84 -10.30
C ASN A 602 2.07 -26.02 -11.62
N GLY A 603 1.02 -25.23 -11.85
CA GLY A 603 0.15 -25.37 -13.02
C GLY A 603 -1.06 -26.30 -12.85
N THR A 604 -1.23 -26.93 -11.68
CA THR A 604 -2.42 -27.75 -11.40
C THR A 604 -3.68 -26.90 -11.40
N LEU A 605 -4.74 -27.40 -12.04
CA LEU A 605 -6.06 -26.76 -12.12
C LEU A 605 -7.12 -27.59 -11.39
N ASP A 606 -8.01 -26.89 -10.70
CA ASP A 606 -9.22 -27.42 -10.07
C ASP A 606 -10.38 -26.43 -10.24
N GLU A 607 -11.06 -26.53 -11.39
CA GLU A 607 -12.11 -25.59 -11.79
C GLU A 607 -13.50 -25.90 -11.21
N ARG A 608 -13.61 -26.83 -10.27
CA ARG A 608 -14.89 -27.12 -9.58
C ARG A 608 -15.38 -25.88 -8.85
N GLU A 609 -16.69 -25.73 -8.71
CA GLU A 609 -17.24 -24.65 -7.89
C GLU A 609 -16.75 -24.79 -6.44
N PRO A 610 -16.04 -23.78 -5.89
CA PRO A 610 -15.49 -23.85 -4.56
C PRO A 610 -16.61 -23.82 -3.51
N SER A 611 -16.36 -24.43 -2.36
CA SER A 611 -17.23 -24.22 -1.20
C SER A 611 -17.15 -22.78 -0.71
N GLU A 612 -18.15 -22.37 0.08
CA GLU A 612 -18.10 -21.12 0.83
C GLU A 612 -16.75 -20.96 1.56
N TYR A 613 -16.11 -19.81 1.38
CA TYR A 613 -14.81 -19.52 1.94
C TYR A 613 -14.96 -18.69 3.23
N ASN A 614 -14.96 -19.40 4.36
CA ASN A 614 -15.01 -18.81 5.69
C ASN A 614 -13.90 -19.44 6.56
N PRO A 615 -12.69 -18.86 6.55
CA PRO A 615 -11.54 -19.43 7.24
C PRO A 615 -11.66 -19.36 8.77
N THR A 616 -11.04 -20.30 9.46
CA THR A 616 -10.92 -20.31 10.93
C THR A 616 -9.55 -19.82 11.37
N PHE A 617 -9.46 -19.36 12.62
CA PHE A 617 -8.21 -18.97 13.26
C PHE A 617 -7.16 -20.09 13.26
N ILE A 618 -5.89 -19.70 13.12
CA ILE A 618 -4.74 -20.62 13.17
C ILE A 618 -4.12 -20.65 14.56
N GLY A 619 -3.97 -19.49 15.19
CA GLY A 619 -3.38 -19.30 16.51
C GLY A 619 -4.43 -19.00 17.58
N GLU A 620 -3.92 -18.60 18.75
CA GLU A 620 -4.75 -18.09 19.84
C GLU A 620 -5.35 -16.73 19.44
N GLN A 621 -6.65 -16.58 19.67
CA GLN A 621 -7.36 -15.38 19.28
C GLN A 621 -7.10 -14.24 20.27
N ILE A 622 -6.81 -13.06 19.75
CA ILE A 622 -6.77 -11.83 20.53
C ILE A 622 -8.20 -11.43 20.84
N GLU A 623 -8.55 -11.43 22.11
CA GLU A 623 -9.82 -10.93 22.61
C GLU A 623 -9.73 -9.41 22.78
N VAL A 624 -10.46 -8.69 21.93
CA VAL A 624 -10.60 -7.23 22.04
C VAL A 624 -11.95 -6.93 22.68
N GLU A 625 -11.98 -6.10 23.73
CA GLU A 625 -13.24 -5.60 24.29
C GLU A 625 -13.96 -4.76 23.24
N SER A 626 -14.88 -5.37 22.50
CA SER A 626 -15.55 -4.68 21.41
C SER A 626 -16.45 -3.56 21.95
N SER A 627 -16.38 -2.38 21.34
CA SER A 627 -17.48 -1.39 21.35
C SER A 627 -18.71 -1.91 20.58
N ALA A 628 -18.62 -3.08 19.95
CA ALA A 628 -19.64 -3.71 19.13
C ALA A 628 -20.68 -4.50 19.96
N SER A 629 -21.44 -3.79 20.81
CA SER A 629 -22.71 -4.31 21.33
C SER A 629 -23.95 -3.73 20.64
N LYS A 630 -23.81 -3.08 19.47
CA LYS A 630 -24.95 -2.49 18.74
C LYS A 630 -25.13 -2.86 17.25
N ALA A 631 -24.28 -3.71 16.66
CA ALA A 631 -24.39 -4.02 15.23
C ALA A 631 -24.61 -5.51 14.89
N SER A 632 -25.00 -6.35 15.85
CA SER A 632 -25.29 -7.77 15.60
C SER A 632 -26.73 -8.06 15.12
N SER A 633 -27.47 -7.05 14.65
CA SER A 633 -28.82 -7.25 14.11
C SER A 633 -29.20 -6.26 13.00
N ALA A 634 -28.30 -6.04 12.04
CA ALA A 634 -28.61 -5.39 10.76
C ALA A 634 -27.66 -5.86 9.63
N PHE A 635 -27.29 -7.15 9.61
CA PHE A 635 -26.57 -7.75 8.47
C PHE A 635 -27.56 -8.37 7.47
N ILE A 636 -28.46 -7.53 6.92
CA ILE A 636 -29.17 -7.79 5.66
C ILE A 636 -29.45 -6.40 5.05
N ALA A 637 -28.93 -6.17 3.85
CA ALA A 637 -29.06 -4.96 3.01
C ALA A 637 -28.11 -3.80 3.33
N ILE A 638 -26.89 -3.86 2.76
CA ILE A 638 -26.36 -2.99 1.69
C ILE A 638 -25.14 -3.73 1.13
N ALA A 639 -25.39 -4.68 0.23
CA ALA A 639 -24.36 -5.36 -0.57
C ALA A 639 -24.76 -5.35 -2.07
N ALA A 640 -25.54 -4.36 -2.49
CA ALA A 640 -26.19 -4.36 -3.80
C ALA A 640 -25.94 -3.10 -4.66
N ILE A 641 -24.89 -2.31 -4.39
CA ILE A 641 -24.53 -1.18 -5.29
C ILE A 641 -23.11 -1.28 -5.89
N ALA A 642 -22.18 -2.07 -5.34
CA ALA A 642 -20.90 -2.32 -6.01
C ALA A 642 -20.91 -3.51 -7.00
N GLY A 643 -22.04 -4.21 -7.15
CA GLY A 643 -22.14 -5.45 -7.95
C GLY A 643 -22.90 -5.34 -9.27
N PHE A 644 -23.33 -4.15 -9.70
CA PHE A 644 -24.18 -4.00 -10.90
C PHE A 644 -23.62 -3.08 -12.01
N MET A 645 -22.35 -2.70 -11.94
CA MET A 645 -21.63 -2.07 -13.07
C MET A 645 -20.52 -2.93 -13.68
N LEU A 646 -20.36 -4.19 -13.26
CA LEU A 646 -19.32 -5.11 -13.76
C LEU A 646 -19.86 -6.29 -14.58
N ALA A 647 -21.04 -6.14 -15.20
CA ALA A 647 -21.58 -7.14 -16.14
C ALA A 647 -22.42 -6.51 -17.26
N ILE A 648 -21.81 -5.63 -18.07
CA ILE A 648 -22.00 -5.53 -19.54
C ILE A 648 -20.66 -5.12 -20.16
#